data_AF-A0A496UAM2-F1
#
_entry.id   AF-A0A496UAM2-F1
#
_cell.length_a   1.000
_cell.length_b   1.000
_cell.length_c   1.000
_cell.angle_alpha   90.00
_cell.angle_beta   90.00
_cell.angle_gamma   90.00
#
_symmetry.space_group_name_H-M   'P 1'
#
loop_
_entity.id
_entity.type
_entity.pdbx_description
1 polymer ?
#
loop_
_entity_poly.entity_id
_entity_poly.type
_entity_poly.pdbx_seq_one_letter_code
_entity_poly.pdbx_strand_id
1 'polypeptide(L)'
;MADLLLVSDVGSTTTKLLLLEVGGGEFKALGAVSVGTTVEKPSEDVCIGFFDGVRQLSEQTGIKLVDEDGSLTVPYRTTSSAGGGLQILVVALASSDSGSIAEAVTYSAGGVVLDSFAIDDETPRVEKIRRMKKLSPDLVILAGGYDDGAVAGVVNMAQLLAFSRPKPKFGGGKLPLVFCGNHQVKPFIAGLLGELFSISYTDNIRPDGLTFNLKPAIAEVHRLFMDHVMQMAPGYARLSELTSSPIIPTPAGVERILENYASSVEGNVVLADMGGATTDIFSNIRGGFQRTVAANTGMSYSLSNIVREAGSDRVFGHIPNVDPGTARNWILSKTLFPTVVPEDETAEAVECAAAAEGMRLAWKHHLEISYIRSRIGFTERLRRMGKCKFDEAFKTVYGDRFRISDVSVIIGAGGVMAHATPRRAAWILASGFRPKGITTLMVDRHFQSPHMGVLSDSYPDGALKYYTEQCLAPVCVVYSPLTKTKNLRVTTPDSVTKVASGGFLYLESGKGVKIQNVVLPDVDIPLLVDCRFKDELLPMDFLTKPVDFSAEPVLPSVSVPEVVIQEATREFSLAYEGEITVKTGHSVVPGDVLGTNRLVPPRVYFVDARGHVGYGKTDITDEMVMQGIKVNPGDRVQTGDEVFSIAIGGGFSGYSSSMRSPVRGIVHSVVTPGMIILKEIQDYDGKPHSVNVAKLLGIKPRRITANLKVRLGEFVQRTQVIAIGDKLKTIKSPDTGTVTEIDRKTGLVTIQYNLDPVEMLSPIQGTVAEVNPVMSASLRYSGLTVPGIAGFGKLRWGALTVDTFRKDSVVLLNRKFTSDLVEQAVGAGVAGVIAPCMEGADLVGFLGEEPGVILTGSEDIPFSLILLSGVGDAFLENEVYRKLKRNAGSNCVLFTTTRMRAGVERPFVLVQTQEE
;
A
#
# COMPACT_ATOMS: atom_id res chain seq x y z
N MET A 1 23.47 29.43 -34.73
CA MET A 1 22.72 29.87 -33.53
C MET A 1 22.64 28.67 -32.63
N ALA A 2 22.88 28.83 -31.32
CA ALA A 2 22.66 27.72 -30.40
C ALA A 2 21.15 27.48 -30.30
N ASP A 3 20.74 26.21 -30.30
CA ASP A 3 19.33 25.86 -30.22
C ASP A 3 18.92 25.82 -28.74
N LEU A 4 17.74 26.35 -28.43
CA LEU A 4 17.20 26.31 -27.07
C LEU A 4 16.33 25.07 -26.88
N LEU A 5 16.38 24.49 -25.69
CA LEU A 5 15.58 23.32 -25.33
C LEU A 5 15.02 23.48 -23.92
N LEU A 6 13.70 23.35 -23.78
CA LEU A 6 13.04 23.29 -22.48
C LEU A 6 12.86 21.83 -22.06
N VAL A 7 13.32 21.49 -20.87
CA VAL A 7 13.12 20.15 -20.28
C VAL A 7 12.46 20.29 -18.93
N SER A 8 11.50 19.41 -18.62
CA SER A 8 10.91 19.37 -17.29
C SER A 8 10.78 17.95 -16.74
N ASP A 9 10.60 17.88 -15.42
CA ASP A 9 10.10 16.71 -14.71
C ASP A 9 8.86 17.13 -13.93
N VAL A 10 7.70 16.59 -14.30
CA VAL A 10 6.43 16.84 -13.61
C VAL A 10 6.26 15.79 -12.52
N GLY A 11 6.80 16.08 -11.33
CA GLY A 11 6.76 15.21 -10.16
C GLY A 11 5.38 15.15 -9.48
N SER A 12 5.25 14.39 -8.38
CA SER A 12 4.00 14.35 -7.61
C SER A 12 3.78 15.58 -6.71
N THR A 13 4.86 16.25 -6.31
CA THR A 13 4.84 17.38 -5.37
C THR A 13 5.42 18.64 -6.00
N THR A 14 6.46 18.50 -6.83
CA THR A 14 7.15 19.61 -7.49
C THR A 14 7.34 19.33 -8.97
N THR A 15 7.08 20.35 -9.78
CA THR A 15 7.38 20.39 -11.21
C THR A 15 8.66 21.18 -11.40
N LYS A 16 9.69 20.57 -12.01
CA LYS A 16 11.02 21.16 -12.17
C LYS A 16 11.31 21.41 -13.62
N LEU A 17 11.68 22.63 -13.99
CA LEU A 17 11.99 23.02 -15.36
C LEU A 17 13.45 23.46 -15.46
N LEU A 18 14.05 23.15 -16.61
CA LEU A 18 15.43 23.47 -16.98
C LEU A 18 15.44 23.99 -18.42
N LEU A 19 15.94 25.20 -18.63
CA LEU A 19 16.19 25.75 -19.96
C LEU A 19 17.66 25.53 -20.32
N LEU A 20 17.90 24.86 -21.44
CA LEU A 20 19.23 24.53 -21.94
C LEU A 20 19.52 25.26 -23.26
N GLU A 21 20.75 25.73 -23.37
CA GLU A 21 21.39 26.03 -24.65
C GLU A 21 22.09 24.75 -25.14
N VAL A 22 21.77 24.34 -26.36
CA VAL A 22 22.31 23.15 -27.03
C VAL A 22 23.20 23.58 -28.18
N GLY A 23 24.48 23.21 -28.12
CA GLY A 23 25.46 23.57 -29.16
C GLY A 23 26.65 22.63 -29.19
N GLY A 24 27.05 22.18 -30.38
CA GLY A 24 28.22 21.31 -30.55
C GLY A 24 28.14 19.95 -29.83
N GLY A 25 26.94 19.49 -29.47
CA GLY A 25 26.72 18.27 -28.68
C GLY A 25 26.82 18.47 -27.17
N GLU A 26 26.97 19.70 -26.69
CA GLU A 26 27.06 20.04 -25.27
C GLU A 26 25.83 20.82 -24.79
N PHE A 27 25.60 20.77 -23.48
CA PHE A 27 24.51 21.47 -22.81
C PHE A 27 25.03 22.53 -21.86
N LYS A 28 24.38 23.68 -21.86
CA LYS A 28 24.59 24.74 -20.89
C LYS A 28 23.26 25.20 -20.31
N ALA A 29 23.11 25.14 -18.99
CA ALA A 29 21.91 25.64 -18.32
C ALA A 29 21.87 27.17 -18.38
N LEU A 30 20.72 27.69 -18.82
CA LEU A 30 20.41 29.11 -18.82
C LEU A 30 19.58 29.51 -17.61
N GLY A 31 18.75 28.59 -17.10
CA GLY A 31 17.95 28.79 -15.90
C GLY A 31 17.25 27.50 -15.47
N ALA A 32 16.89 27.42 -14.20
CA ALA A 32 16.14 26.31 -13.63
C ALA A 32 15.18 26.83 -12.58
N VAL A 33 13.97 26.25 -12.53
CA VAL A 33 12.94 26.62 -11.56
C VAL A 33 12.21 25.38 -11.06
N SER A 34 11.72 25.45 -9.82
CA SER A 34 10.91 24.41 -9.19
C SER A 34 9.65 25.06 -8.62
N VAL A 35 8.49 24.53 -9.00
CA VAL A 35 7.17 25.02 -8.58
C VAL A 35 6.32 23.87 -8.06
N GLY A 36 5.27 24.16 -7.29
CA GLY A 36 4.35 23.14 -6.79
C GLY A 36 3.58 22.47 -7.94
N THR A 37 3.50 21.14 -7.92
CA THR A 37 2.67 20.41 -8.90
C THR A 37 1.19 20.55 -8.55
N THR A 38 0.37 20.90 -9.54
CA THR A 38 -1.07 21.17 -9.39
C THR A 38 -1.96 19.99 -9.81
N VAL A 39 -1.52 18.75 -9.55
CA VAL A 39 -2.24 17.51 -9.94
C VAL A 39 -3.41 17.17 -9.01
N GLU A 40 -3.45 17.75 -7.81
CA GLU A 40 -4.48 17.52 -6.79
C GLU A 40 -5.51 18.66 -6.74
N LYS A 41 -6.62 18.45 -6.03
CA LYS A 41 -7.60 19.51 -5.73
C LYS A 41 -6.94 20.67 -4.97
N PRO A 42 -7.35 21.92 -5.21
CA PRO A 42 -8.54 22.32 -5.98
C PRO A 42 -8.32 22.43 -7.50
N SER A 43 -7.07 22.36 -7.97
CA SER A 43 -6.74 22.64 -9.37
C SER A 43 -7.01 21.47 -10.30
N GLU A 44 -6.60 20.25 -9.91
CA GLU A 44 -6.68 19.03 -10.76
C GLU A 44 -6.23 19.30 -12.21
N ASP A 45 -5.09 19.98 -12.41
CA ASP A 45 -4.49 20.22 -13.74
C ASP A 45 -2.99 20.53 -13.60
N VAL A 46 -2.13 19.61 -14.05
CA VAL A 46 -0.66 19.79 -14.02
C VAL A 46 -0.15 20.95 -14.87
N CYS A 47 -0.92 21.40 -15.87
CA CYS A 47 -0.51 22.49 -16.76
C CYS A 47 -0.39 23.81 -16.01
N ILE A 48 -1.18 24.04 -14.96
CA ILE A 48 -1.16 25.28 -14.18
C ILE A 48 0.23 25.48 -13.55
N GLY A 49 0.71 24.46 -12.82
CA GLY A 49 2.06 24.48 -12.24
C GLY A 49 3.14 24.56 -13.32
N PHE A 50 3.00 23.81 -14.42
CA PHE A 50 3.96 23.89 -15.54
C PHE A 50 4.09 25.31 -16.10
N PHE A 51 2.98 25.96 -16.45
CA PHE A 51 3.00 27.32 -17.02
C PHE A 51 3.46 28.39 -16.03
N ASP A 52 3.17 28.24 -14.72
CA ASP A 52 3.78 29.14 -13.72
C ASP A 52 5.31 28.99 -13.68
N GLY A 53 5.81 27.75 -13.77
CA GLY A 53 7.25 27.50 -13.93
C GLY A 53 7.83 28.13 -15.21
N VAL A 54 7.15 27.98 -16.35
CA VAL A 54 7.60 28.62 -17.61
C VAL A 54 7.64 30.14 -17.50
N ARG A 55 6.64 30.75 -16.84
CA ARG A 55 6.60 32.20 -16.57
C ARG A 55 7.80 32.63 -15.73
N GLN A 56 8.02 31.99 -14.59
CA GLN A 56 9.16 32.30 -13.70
C GLN A 56 10.51 32.12 -14.42
N LEU A 57 10.64 31.07 -15.24
CA LEU A 57 11.84 30.81 -16.02
C LEU A 57 12.08 31.84 -17.13
N SER A 58 11.00 32.32 -17.76
CA SER A 58 11.05 33.42 -18.74
C SER A 58 11.50 34.72 -18.09
N GLU A 59 10.96 35.03 -16.90
CA GLU A 59 11.35 36.20 -16.09
C GLU A 59 12.82 36.11 -15.64
N GLN A 60 13.27 34.93 -15.21
CA GLN A 60 14.65 34.69 -14.75
C GLN A 60 15.68 34.82 -15.88
N THR A 61 15.36 34.32 -17.07
CA THR A 61 16.31 34.24 -18.20
C THR A 61 16.21 35.43 -19.16
N GLY A 62 15.10 36.18 -19.11
CA GLY A 62 14.79 37.23 -20.09
C GLY A 62 14.39 36.69 -21.47
N ILE A 63 14.17 35.39 -21.61
CA ILE A 63 13.79 34.72 -22.87
C ILE A 63 12.28 34.52 -22.89
N LYS A 64 11.62 34.90 -23.99
CA LYS A 64 10.19 34.66 -24.19
C LYS A 64 9.95 33.18 -24.52
N LEU A 65 9.40 32.41 -23.58
CA LEU A 65 9.15 30.97 -23.75
C LEU A 65 7.71 30.61 -24.19
N VAL A 66 6.78 31.55 -24.12
CA VAL A 66 5.36 31.37 -24.47
C VAL A 66 4.92 32.49 -25.42
N ASP A 67 4.21 32.15 -26.50
CA ASP A 67 3.63 33.11 -27.44
C ASP A 67 2.21 33.57 -27.04
N GLU A 68 1.65 34.54 -27.77
CA GLU A 68 0.34 35.14 -27.45
C GLU A 68 -0.81 34.13 -27.51
N ASP A 69 -0.65 33.05 -28.27
CA ASP A 69 -1.61 31.94 -28.41
C ASP A 69 -1.43 30.84 -27.35
N GLY A 70 -0.45 30.97 -26.45
CA GLY A 70 -0.14 29.99 -25.42
C GLY A 70 0.73 28.81 -25.86
N SER A 71 1.25 28.83 -27.10
CA SER A 71 2.21 27.83 -27.58
C SER A 71 3.63 28.11 -27.04
N LEU A 72 4.44 27.05 -26.95
CA LEU A 72 5.85 27.16 -26.53
C LEU A 72 6.71 27.59 -27.72
N THR A 73 7.60 28.57 -27.50
CA THR A 73 8.49 29.10 -28.54
C THR A 73 9.74 28.24 -28.77
N VAL A 74 9.98 27.27 -27.87
CA VAL A 74 11.12 26.35 -27.89
C VAL A 74 10.65 24.90 -27.83
N PRO A 75 11.39 23.94 -28.42
CA PRO A 75 11.10 22.52 -28.24
C PRO A 75 11.05 22.16 -26.76
N TYR A 76 10.05 21.35 -26.40
CA TYR A 76 9.80 20.92 -25.03
C TYR A 76 9.84 19.40 -24.90
N ARG A 77 10.53 18.89 -23.89
CA ARG A 77 10.56 17.48 -23.53
C ARG A 77 10.33 17.32 -22.04
N THR A 78 9.73 16.21 -21.64
CA THR A 78 9.39 16.05 -20.23
C THR A 78 9.34 14.60 -19.79
N THR A 79 9.68 14.41 -18.52
CA THR A 79 9.32 13.23 -17.74
C THR A 79 8.14 13.53 -16.84
N SER A 80 7.36 12.52 -16.47
CA SER A 80 6.27 12.73 -15.53
C SER A 80 6.07 11.56 -14.58
N SER A 81 5.81 11.90 -13.32
CA SER A 81 5.24 11.02 -12.31
C SER A 81 3.91 11.57 -11.75
N ALA A 82 3.39 12.67 -12.31
CA ALA A 82 2.12 13.27 -11.95
C ALA A 82 0.97 12.43 -12.51
N GLY A 83 0.11 11.93 -11.61
CA GLY A 83 -0.82 10.81 -11.84
C GLY A 83 -0.81 9.81 -10.68
N GLY A 84 0.26 9.87 -9.86
CA GLY A 84 0.47 9.03 -8.70
C GLY A 84 1.17 7.72 -9.07
N GLY A 85 1.88 7.13 -8.10
CA GLY A 85 2.49 5.81 -8.30
C GLY A 85 1.43 4.77 -8.60
N LEU A 86 1.72 3.85 -9.52
CA LEU A 86 0.82 2.79 -9.96
C LEU A 86 0.33 1.97 -8.75
N GLN A 87 -0.95 2.09 -8.40
CA GLN A 87 -1.53 1.39 -7.25
C GLN A 87 -2.12 0.04 -7.68
N ILE A 88 -1.50 -1.04 -7.23
CA ILE A 88 -1.85 -2.40 -7.64
C ILE A 88 -2.54 -3.14 -6.50
N LEU A 89 -3.70 -3.74 -6.80
CA LEU A 89 -4.34 -4.74 -5.95
C LEU A 89 -3.78 -6.11 -6.29
N VAL A 90 -3.17 -6.80 -5.31
CA VAL A 90 -2.66 -8.15 -5.51
C VAL A 90 -3.70 -9.16 -5.04
N VAL A 91 -4.07 -10.08 -5.93
CA VAL A 91 -4.93 -11.23 -5.62
C VAL A 91 -4.16 -12.48 -5.98
N ALA A 92 -3.93 -13.35 -5.02
CA ALA A 92 -3.12 -14.54 -5.23
C ALA A 92 -3.78 -15.80 -4.66
N LEU A 93 -3.31 -16.98 -5.05
CA LEU A 93 -3.79 -18.22 -4.45
C LEU A 93 -3.32 -18.36 -3.00
N ALA A 94 -2.01 -18.25 -2.75
CA ALA A 94 -1.39 -18.40 -1.44
C ALA A 94 -0.45 -17.23 -1.14
N SER A 95 -0.46 -16.75 0.11
CA SER A 95 0.25 -15.55 0.56
C SER A 95 1.77 -15.72 0.43
N SER A 96 2.30 -16.84 0.90
CA SER A 96 3.75 -17.08 0.98
C SER A 96 4.43 -17.49 -0.33
N ASP A 97 3.67 -17.94 -1.34
CA ASP A 97 4.20 -18.38 -2.64
C ASP A 97 3.76 -17.43 -3.77
N SER A 98 2.60 -17.66 -4.40
CA SER A 98 2.13 -16.81 -5.50
C SER A 98 1.93 -15.34 -5.12
N GLY A 99 1.54 -15.06 -3.86
CA GLY A 99 1.31 -13.71 -3.34
C GLY A 99 2.60 -12.92 -3.24
N SER A 100 3.59 -13.46 -2.54
CA SER A 100 4.91 -12.83 -2.40
C SER A 100 5.59 -12.59 -3.75
N ILE A 101 5.43 -13.48 -4.72
CA ILE A 101 5.98 -13.30 -6.08
C ILE A 101 5.19 -12.22 -6.86
N ALA A 102 3.85 -12.18 -6.74
CA ALA A 102 3.04 -11.14 -7.38
C ALA A 102 3.30 -9.75 -6.78
N GLU A 103 3.58 -9.67 -5.49
CA GLU A 103 4.07 -8.45 -4.82
C GLU A 103 5.46 -8.07 -5.35
N ALA A 104 6.38 -9.03 -5.48
CA ALA A 104 7.69 -8.78 -6.09
C ALA A 104 7.58 -8.25 -7.54
N VAL A 105 6.66 -8.79 -8.35
CA VAL A 105 6.32 -8.24 -9.68
C VAL A 105 5.83 -6.80 -9.56
N THR A 106 4.92 -6.52 -8.63
CA THR A 106 4.37 -5.18 -8.40
C THR A 106 5.48 -4.18 -8.08
N TYR A 107 6.33 -4.48 -7.10
CA TYR A 107 7.41 -3.59 -6.67
C TYR A 107 8.49 -3.41 -7.75
N SER A 108 8.79 -4.47 -8.49
CA SER A 108 9.76 -4.44 -9.61
C SER A 108 9.22 -3.65 -10.80
N ALA A 109 7.90 -3.67 -11.01
CA ALA A 109 7.22 -2.87 -12.03
C ALA A 109 7.03 -1.40 -11.60
N GLY A 110 7.56 -1.01 -10.44
CA GLY A 110 7.42 0.34 -9.91
C GLY A 110 6.05 0.65 -9.30
N GLY A 111 5.23 -0.37 -9.07
CA GLY A 111 3.93 -0.25 -8.45
C GLY A 111 3.99 -0.28 -6.92
N VAL A 112 2.95 0.29 -6.30
CA VAL A 112 2.67 0.22 -4.87
C VAL A 112 1.55 -0.79 -4.66
N VAL A 113 1.80 -1.81 -3.84
CA VAL A 113 0.76 -2.74 -3.40
C VAL A 113 -0.21 -1.99 -2.48
N LEU A 114 -1.48 -1.85 -2.89
CA LEU A 114 -2.53 -1.29 -2.05
C LEU A 114 -2.91 -2.24 -0.92
N ASP A 115 -3.12 -3.48 -1.29
CA ASP A 115 -3.49 -4.59 -0.41
C ASP A 115 -3.26 -5.91 -1.16
N SER A 116 -3.13 -6.98 -0.41
CA SER A 116 -2.85 -8.33 -0.91
C SER A 116 -3.85 -9.31 -0.32
N PHE A 117 -4.50 -10.10 -1.18
CA PHE A 117 -5.51 -11.07 -0.77
C PHE A 117 -5.17 -12.46 -1.27
N ALA A 118 -5.21 -13.43 -0.36
CA ALA A 118 -4.91 -14.82 -0.67
C ALA A 118 -5.97 -15.77 -0.11
N ILE A 119 -5.94 -17.05 -0.45
CA ILE A 119 -6.91 -18.00 0.14
C ILE A 119 -6.59 -18.30 1.61
N ASP A 120 -5.31 -18.26 1.97
CA ASP A 120 -4.73 -18.66 3.25
C ASP A 120 -4.56 -17.50 4.24
N ASP A 121 -4.93 -16.28 3.84
CA ASP A 121 -4.97 -15.17 4.79
C ASP A 121 -6.10 -15.38 5.83
N GLU A 122 -5.86 -14.99 7.08
CA GLU A 122 -6.77 -15.19 8.22
C GLU A 122 -8.07 -14.35 8.13
N THR A 123 -8.21 -13.52 7.08
CA THR A 123 -9.36 -12.62 6.92
C THR A 123 -10.59 -13.40 6.45
N PRO A 124 -11.77 -13.24 7.08
CA PRO A 124 -13.00 -13.85 6.58
C PRO A 124 -13.35 -13.38 5.16
N ARG A 125 -13.88 -14.28 4.31
CA ARG A 125 -14.26 -14.01 2.89
C ARG A 125 -15.02 -12.68 2.70
N VAL A 126 -15.98 -12.42 3.57
CA VAL A 126 -16.86 -11.26 3.51
C VAL A 126 -16.08 -9.97 3.70
N GLU A 127 -15.16 -9.99 4.67
CA GLU A 127 -14.31 -8.84 4.94
C GLU A 127 -13.30 -8.61 3.81
N LYS A 128 -12.79 -9.68 3.16
CA LYS A 128 -11.99 -9.52 1.92
C LYS A 128 -12.77 -8.79 0.83
N ILE A 129 -14.02 -9.21 0.56
CA ILE A 129 -14.88 -8.55 -0.45
C ILE A 129 -15.09 -7.07 -0.09
N ARG A 130 -15.41 -6.79 1.18
CA ARG A 130 -15.64 -5.44 1.68
C ARG A 130 -14.40 -4.57 1.55
N ARG A 131 -13.23 -5.07 1.93
CA ARG A 131 -11.94 -4.38 1.79
C ARG A 131 -11.64 -4.11 0.33
N MET A 132 -11.63 -5.13 -0.53
CA MET A 132 -11.40 -4.98 -1.97
C MET A 132 -12.33 -3.94 -2.61
N LYS A 133 -13.62 -3.92 -2.23
CA LYS A 133 -14.60 -2.97 -2.77
C LYS A 133 -14.32 -1.50 -2.39
N LYS A 134 -13.73 -1.27 -1.22
CA LYS A 134 -13.34 0.07 -0.74
C LYS A 134 -12.05 0.56 -1.38
N LEU A 135 -11.24 -0.34 -1.94
CA LEU A 135 -10.02 0.01 -2.63
C LEU A 135 -10.33 0.53 -4.03
N SER A 136 -9.54 1.52 -4.45
CA SER A 136 -9.60 2.08 -5.80
C SER A 136 -8.26 1.87 -6.52
N PRO A 137 -7.95 0.63 -6.95
CA PRO A 137 -6.69 0.33 -7.64
C PRO A 137 -6.64 0.94 -9.05
N ASP A 138 -5.42 1.13 -9.56
CA ASP A 138 -5.14 1.42 -10.97
C ASP A 138 -5.10 0.13 -11.80
N LEU A 139 -4.65 -0.97 -11.19
CA LEU A 139 -4.47 -2.27 -11.83
C LEU A 139 -4.67 -3.41 -10.82
N VAL A 140 -5.13 -4.57 -11.28
CA VAL A 140 -5.17 -5.81 -10.48
C VAL A 140 -4.19 -6.84 -11.03
N ILE A 141 -3.39 -7.46 -10.16
CA ILE A 141 -2.64 -8.68 -10.51
C ILE A 141 -3.35 -9.87 -9.91
N LEU A 142 -3.72 -10.84 -10.74
CA LEU A 142 -4.26 -12.13 -10.32
C LEU A 142 -3.25 -13.23 -10.64
N ALA A 143 -2.67 -13.82 -9.58
CA ALA A 143 -1.67 -14.88 -9.69
C ALA A 143 -2.09 -16.15 -8.95
N GLY A 144 -1.48 -17.29 -9.31
CA GLY A 144 -1.63 -18.52 -8.53
C GLY A 144 -1.70 -19.80 -9.36
N GLY A 145 -1.42 -20.91 -8.66
CA GLY A 145 -1.32 -22.24 -9.22
C GLY A 145 -0.05 -22.47 -10.05
N TYR A 146 0.56 -23.64 -9.89
CA TYR A 146 1.53 -24.14 -10.85
C TYR A 146 0.78 -24.55 -12.12
N ASP A 147 1.49 -24.65 -13.25
CA ASP A 147 0.86 -24.95 -14.54
C ASP A 147 0.15 -26.32 -14.57
N ASP A 148 0.45 -27.20 -13.62
CA ASP A 148 -0.14 -28.53 -13.46
C ASP A 148 -1.18 -28.63 -12.32
N GLY A 149 -1.55 -27.53 -11.65
CA GLY A 149 -2.42 -27.64 -10.48
C GLY A 149 -3.15 -26.38 -9.98
N ALA A 150 -3.96 -26.62 -8.94
CA ALA A 150 -4.68 -25.61 -8.15
C ALA A 150 -5.72 -24.73 -8.87
N VAL A 151 -6.32 -25.21 -9.97
CA VAL A 151 -7.35 -24.49 -10.74
C VAL A 151 -8.50 -23.98 -9.86
N ALA A 152 -9.13 -24.84 -9.05
CA ALA A 152 -10.27 -24.47 -8.21
C ALA A 152 -9.95 -23.33 -7.22
N GLY A 153 -8.73 -23.31 -6.67
CA GLY A 153 -8.30 -22.25 -5.75
C GLY A 153 -8.17 -20.89 -6.45
N VAL A 154 -7.56 -20.86 -7.64
CA VAL A 154 -7.40 -19.63 -8.43
C VAL A 154 -8.78 -19.11 -8.89
N VAL A 155 -9.67 -20.01 -9.33
CA VAL A 155 -11.05 -19.66 -9.71
C VAL A 155 -11.82 -19.07 -8.53
N ASN A 156 -11.65 -19.60 -7.32
CA ASN A 156 -12.25 -19.03 -6.11
C ASN A 156 -11.79 -17.60 -5.84
N MET A 157 -10.49 -17.30 -6.00
CA MET A 157 -9.96 -15.95 -5.85
C MET A 157 -10.45 -15.00 -6.96
N ALA A 158 -10.51 -15.47 -8.20
CA ALA A 158 -11.11 -14.71 -9.31
C ALA A 158 -12.57 -14.35 -9.02
N GLN A 159 -13.35 -15.26 -8.44
CA GLN A 159 -14.74 -14.97 -8.09
C GLN A 159 -14.86 -13.96 -6.94
N LEU A 160 -13.97 -14.02 -5.94
CA LEU A 160 -13.95 -13.01 -4.88
C LEU A 160 -13.75 -11.60 -5.45
N LEU A 161 -12.84 -11.48 -6.41
CA LEU A 161 -12.60 -10.24 -7.14
C LEU A 161 -13.82 -9.81 -7.98
N ALA A 162 -14.51 -10.76 -8.62
CA ALA A 162 -15.74 -10.49 -9.36
C ALA A 162 -16.87 -9.94 -8.47
N PHE A 163 -16.97 -10.43 -7.22
CA PHE A 163 -17.96 -9.97 -6.25
C PHE A 163 -17.63 -8.60 -5.65
N SER A 164 -16.35 -8.33 -5.41
CA SER A 164 -15.94 -7.05 -4.82
C SER A 164 -16.11 -5.88 -5.78
N ARG A 165 -15.99 -6.10 -7.10
CA ARG A 165 -16.13 -5.08 -8.15
C ARG A 165 -15.38 -3.78 -7.79
N PRO A 166 -14.06 -3.86 -7.52
CA PRO A 166 -13.26 -2.67 -7.25
C PRO A 166 -13.37 -1.69 -8.41
N LYS A 167 -13.40 -0.40 -8.10
CA LYS A 167 -13.52 0.66 -9.10
C LYS A 167 -12.14 1.26 -9.40
N PRO A 168 -11.86 1.65 -10.65
CA PRO A 168 -10.62 2.34 -10.97
C PRO A 168 -10.53 3.68 -10.24
N LYS A 169 -9.29 4.07 -9.89
CA LYS A 169 -8.97 5.30 -9.14
C LYS A 169 -9.55 6.58 -9.76
N PHE A 170 -9.43 6.75 -11.07
CA PHE A 170 -9.81 7.99 -11.77
C PHE A 170 -11.24 7.98 -12.34
N GLY A 171 -12.03 6.94 -12.07
CA GLY A 171 -13.40 6.81 -12.60
C GLY A 171 -13.44 6.52 -14.11
N GLY A 172 -14.39 5.67 -14.53
CA GLY A 172 -14.57 5.31 -15.94
C GLY A 172 -13.75 4.09 -16.43
N GLY A 173 -14.27 3.39 -17.44
CA GLY A 173 -13.61 2.24 -18.07
C GLY A 173 -13.66 0.92 -17.28
N LYS A 174 -13.17 -0.17 -17.91
CA LYS A 174 -12.91 -1.44 -17.24
C LYS A 174 -11.55 -1.36 -16.55
N LEU A 175 -11.47 -1.82 -15.30
CA LEU A 175 -10.23 -1.89 -14.54
C LEU A 175 -9.26 -2.88 -15.20
N PRO A 176 -8.00 -2.50 -15.51
CA PRO A 176 -7.01 -3.44 -16.03
C PRO A 176 -6.68 -4.57 -15.07
N LEU A 177 -6.56 -5.79 -15.59
CA LEU A 177 -6.19 -6.98 -14.82
C LEU A 177 -5.10 -7.77 -15.55
N VAL A 178 -3.99 -8.04 -14.88
CA VAL A 178 -2.93 -8.94 -15.37
C VAL A 178 -3.12 -10.31 -14.73
N PHE A 179 -3.43 -11.31 -15.55
CA PHE A 179 -3.46 -12.70 -15.11
C PHE A 179 -2.13 -13.38 -15.44
N CYS A 180 -1.42 -13.80 -14.40
CA CYS A 180 -0.07 -14.37 -14.49
C CYS A 180 0.08 -15.68 -13.70
N GLY A 181 -1.00 -16.46 -13.62
CA GLY A 181 -1.05 -17.79 -12.99
C GLY A 181 -1.20 -18.93 -14.00
N ASN A 182 -1.60 -20.10 -13.50
CA ASN A 182 -1.76 -21.34 -14.28
C ASN A 182 -2.56 -21.12 -15.59
N HIS A 183 -1.94 -21.49 -16.72
CA HIS A 183 -2.54 -21.31 -18.05
C HIS A 183 -3.87 -22.05 -18.26
N GLN A 184 -4.10 -23.16 -17.55
CA GLN A 184 -5.33 -23.94 -17.59
C GLN A 184 -6.53 -23.17 -17.03
N VAL A 185 -6.28 -22.13 -16.24
CA VAL A 185 -7.33 -21.32 -15.59
C VAL A 185 -7.86 -20.23 -16.53
N LYS A 186 -7.13 -19.87 -17.60
CA LYS A 186 -7.45 -18.75 -18.51
C LYS A 186 -8.91 -18.74 -19.01
N PRO A 187 -9.51 -19.88 -19.45
CA PRO A 187 -10.91 -19.90 -19.89
C PRO A 187 -11.90 -19.53 -18.77
N PHE A 188 -11.65 -19.97 -17.53
CA PHE A 188 -12.49 -19.64 -16.39
C PHE A 188 -12.37 -18.16 -16.00
N ILE A 189 -11.15 -17.59 -16.06
CA ILE A 189 -10.92 -16.16 -15.83
C ILE A 189 -11.69 -15.33 -16.86
N ALA A 190 -11.64 -15.69 -18.15
CA ALA A 190 -12.36 -15.00 -19.21
C ALA A 190 -13.88 -14.98 -18.94
N GLY A 191 -14.44 -16.13 -18.54
CA GLY A 191 -15.87 -16.25 -18.22
C GLY A 191 -16.30 -15.49 -16.95
N LEU A 192 -15.45 -15.41 -15.93
CA LEU A 192 -15.80 -14.76 -14.66
C LEU A 192 -15.53 -13.26 -14.62
N LEU A 193 -14.45 -12.81 -15.27
CA LEU A 193 -13.92 -11.45 -15.11
C LEU A 193 -13.96 -10.63 -16.41
N GLY A 194 -14.18 -11.23 -17.57
CA GLY A 194 -14.08 -10.54 -18.87
C GLY A 194 -15.08 -9.39 -19.08
N GLU A 195 -16.25 -9.45 -18.44
CA GLU A 195 -17.21 -8.34 -18.48
C GLU A 195 -16.81 -7.18 -17.56
N LEU A 196 -16.10 -7.46 -16.47
CA LEU A 196 -15.77 -6.49 -15.42
C LEU A 196 -14.39 -5.84 -15.61
N PHE A 197 -13.43 -6.57 -16.18
CA PHE A 197 -12.02 -6.18 -16.28
C PHE A 197 -11.52 -6.17 -17.71
N SER A 198 -10.49 -5.36 -17.98
CA SER A 198 -9.68 -5.46 -19.20
C SER A 198 -8.52 -6.42 -18.94
N ILE A 199 -8.67 -7.69 -19.35
CA ILE A 199 -7.75 -8.77 -18.96
C ILE A 199 -6.59 -8.88 -19.94
N SER A 200 -5.37 -8.86 -19.40
CA SER A 200 -4.13 -9.18 -20.11
C SER A 200 -3.52 -10.44 -19.53
N TYR A 201 -3.12 -11.37 -20.41
CA TYR A 201 -2.57 -12.67 -20.01
C TYR A 201 -1.07 -12.69 -20.22
N THR A 202 -0.33 -13.11 -19.21
CA THR A 202 1.12 -13.34 -19.30
C THR A 202 1.46 -14.80 -18.98
N ASP A 203 2.75 -15.13 -19.05
CA ASP A 203 3.26 -16.42 -18.59
C ASP A 203 3.13 -16.53 -17.06
N ASN A 204 3.05 -17.75 -16.56
CA ASN A 204 2.94 -18.01 -15.14
C ASN A 204 4.21 -17.53 -14.41
N ILE A 205 4.04 -16.68 -13.39
CA ILE A 205 5.16 -16.19 -12.56
C ILE A 205 5.82 -17.30 -11.75
N ARG A 206 5.09 -18.40 -11.53
CA ARG A 206 5.50 -19.58 -10.79
C ARG A 206 5.05 -20.86 -11.53
N PRO A 207 5.71 -21.23 -12.65
CA PRO A 207 5.29 -22.39 -13.46
C PRO A 207 5.34 -23.70 -12.66
N ASP A 208 6.33 -23.84 -11.78
CA ASP A 208 6.59 -24.99 -10.93
C ASP A 208 7.16 -24.56 -9.56
N GLY A 209 7.41 -25.52 -8.66
CA GLY A 209 7.90 -25.25 -7.30
C GLY A 209 9.35 -24.75 -7.17
N LEU A 210 10.10 -24.65 -8.28
CA LEU A 210 11.51 -24.25 -8.31
C LEU A 210 11.75 -22.99 -9.16
N THR A 211 10.97 -22.79 -10.23
CA THR A 211 11.20 -21.75 -11.25
C THR A 211 10.45 -20.45 -10.95
N PHE A 212 11.06 -19.29 -11.22
CA PHE A 212 10.44 -17.96 -11.11
C PHE A 212 10.52 -17.25 -12.46
N ASN A 213 9.40 -16.71 -12.97
CA ASN A 213 9.33 -16.06 -14.29
C ASN A 213 8.61 -14.69 -14.22
N LEU A 214 9.25 -13.69 -13.60
CA LEU A 214 8.60 -12.40 -13.32
C LEU A 214 8.55 -11.46 -14.53
N LYS A 215 9.51 -11.57 -15.47
CA LYS A 215 9.71 -10.59 -16.55
C LYS A 215 8.47 -10.32 -17.41
N PRO A 216 7.72 -11.34 -17.87
CA PRO A 216 6.55 -11.12 -18.70
C PRO A 216 5.47 -10.31 -17.96
N ALA A 217 5.27 -10.59 -16.68
CA ALA A 217 4.32 -9.86 -15.85
C ALA A 217 4.76 -8.41 -15.58
N ILE A 218 6.05 -8.18 -15.29
CA ILE A 218 6.60 -6.82 -15.09
C ILE A 218 6.40 -5.96 -16.34
N ALA A 219 6.78 -6.49 -17.52
CA ALA A 219 6.67 -5.78 -18.78
C ALA A 219 5.21 -5.40 -19.11
N GLU A 220 4.27 -6.31 -18.83
CA GLU A 220 2.85 -6.06 -19.08
C GLU A 220 2.27 -5.01 -18.12
N VAL A 221 2.67 -5.04 -16.84
CA VAL A 221 2.29 -4.01 -15.87
C VAL A 221 2.80 -2.63 -16.30
N HIS A 222 4.07 -2.54 -16.76
CA HIS A 222 4.62 -1.29 -17.32
C HIS A 222 3.82 -0.80 -18.52
N ARG A 223 3.47 -1.69 -19.46
CA ARG A 223 2.68 -1.33 -20.65
C ARG A 223 1.30 -0.79 -20.26
N LEU A 224 0.59 -1.48 -19.37
CA LEU A 224 -0.74 -1.06 -18.92
C LEU A 224 -0.71 0.27 -18.16
N PHE A 225 0.34 0.52 -17.37
CA PHE A 225 0.54 1.81 -16.70
C PHE A 225 0.63 2.97 -17.70
N MET A 226 1.45 2.80 -18.75
CA MET A 226 1.59 3.80 -19.80
C MET A 226 0.29 4.02 -20.57
N ASP A 227 -0.37 2.94 -20.97
CA ASP A 227 -1.53 2.98 -21.87
C ASP A 227 -2.80 3.49 -21.16
N HIS A 228 -2.99 3.20 -19.88
CA HIS A 228 -4.28 3.39 -19.20
C HIS A 228 -4.24 4.31 -17.96
N VAL A 229 -3.08 4.48 -17.30
CA VAL A 229 -3.01 5.21 -16.02
C VAL A 229 -2.46 6.62 -16.22
N MET A 230 -1.35 6.79 -16.94
CA MET A 230 -0.75 8.11 -17.15
C MET A 230 -1.66 9.05 -17.96
N GLN A 231 -2.35 8.54 -18.98
CA GLN A 231 -3.25 9.35 -19.82
C GLN A 231 -4.45 9.92 -19.05
N MET A 232 -4.81 9.31 -17.92
CA MET A 232 -5.94 9.73 -17.08
C MET A 232 -5.56 10.81 -16.06
N ALA A 233 -4.26 11.15 -15.94
CA ALA A 233 -3.81 12.18 -15.02
C ALA A 233 -4.36 13.56 -15.43
N PRO A 234 -4.90 14.35 -14.49
CA PRO A 234 -5.51 15.63 -14.83
C PRO A 234 -4.53 16.62 -15.47
N GLY A 235 -4.88 17.16 -16.64
CA GLY A 235 -4.03 18.05 -17.45
C GLY A 235 -3.01 17.35 -18.38
N TYR A 236 -2.88 16.02 -18.30
CA TYR A 236 -1.82 15.30 -19.02
C TYR A 236 -2.00 15.30 -20.55
N ALA A 237 -3.23 15.15 -21.05
CA ALA A 237 -3.51 15.18 -22.48
C ALA A 237 -3.01 16.48 -23.14
N ARG A 238 -3.31 17.62 -22.51
CA ARG A 238 -2.84 18.93 -22.96
C ARG A 238 -1.32 19.05 -22.86
N LEU A 239 -0.71 18.54 -21.80
CA LEU A 239 0.75 18.55 -21.66
C LEU A 239 1.43 17.74 -22.78
N SER A 240 0.85 16.59 -23.17
CA SER A 240 1.35 15.75 -24.24
C SER A 240 1.32 16.44 -25.60
N GLU A 241 0.35 17.31 -25.86
CA GLU A 241 0.27 18.11 -27.10
C GLU A 241 1.39 19.15 -27.21
N LEU A 242 1.91 19.63 -26.07
CA LEU A 242 3.00 20.62 -26.02
C LEU A 242 4.39 20.00 -26.23
N THR A 243 4.52 18.68 -26.05
CA THR A 243 5.81 18.00 -26.06
C THR A 243 6.25 17.62 -27.46
N SER A 244 7.53 17.82 -27.75
CA SER A 244 8.18 17.44 -29.02
C SER A 244 8.47 15.93 -29.15
N SER A 245 8.29 15.17 -28.07
CA SER A 245 8.49 13.72 -27.99
C SER A 245 7.51 13.11 -26.99
N PRO A 246 7.21 11.79 -27.07
CA PRO A 246 6.38 11.12 -26.07
C PRO A 246 6.92 11.36 -24.66
N ILE A 247 6.01 11.66 -23.73
CA ILE A 247 6.34 11.77 -22.31
C ILE A 247 6.74 10.39 -21.80
N ILE A 248 7.87 10.31 -21.10
CA ILE A 248 8.31 9.08 -20.44
C ILE A 248 8.10 9.16 -18.92
N PRO A 249 7.93 8.03 -18.21
CA PRO A 249 7.90 8.03 -16.76
C PRO A 249 9.20 8.58 -16.16
N THR A 250 9.11 9.35 -15.07
CA THR A 250 10.29 9.83 -14.32
C THR A 250 11.28 8.70 -13.99
N PRO A 251 10.86 7.52 -13.48
CA PRO A 251 11.79 6.43 -13.20
C PRO A 251 12.49 5.88 -14.45
N ALA A 252 11.82 5.89 -15.61
CA ALA A 252 12.42 5.44 -16.87
C ALA A 252 13.49 6.44 -17.36
N GLY A 253 13.31 7.74 -17.10
CA GLY A 253 14.36 8.74 -17.31
C GLY A 253 15.59 8.46 -16.44
N VAL A 254 15.39 8.25 -15.13
CA VAL A 254 16.46 7.94 -14.18
C VAL A 254 17.21 6.65 -14.57
N GLU A 255 16.48 5.59 -14.95
CA GLU A 255 17.05 4.33 -15.43
C GLU A 255 17.97 4.55 -16.64
N ARG A 256 17.50 5.25 -17.68
CA ARG A 256 18.30 5.52 -18.89
C ARG A 256 19.61 6.24 -18.62
N ILE A 257 19.58 7.33 -17.84
CA ILE A 257 20.82 8.07 -17.56
C ILE A 257 21.76 7.25 -16.67
N LEU A 258 21.22 6.44 -15.76
CA LEU A 258 22.00 5.57 -14.88
C LEU A 258 22.66 4.43 -15.64
N GLU A 259 22.00 3.84 -16.63
CA GLU A 259 22.58 2.83 -17.51
C GLU A 259 23.76 3.39 -18.33
N ASN A 260 23.60 4.60 -18.87
CA ASN A 260 24.68 5.31 -19.57
C ASN A 260 25.86 5.60 -18.64
N TYR A 261 25.59 6.10 -17.43
CA TYR A 261 26.62 6.36 -16.43
C TYR A 261 27.32 5.09 -15.97
N ALA A 262 26.58 4.02 -15.65
CA ALA A 262 27.13 2.74 -15.22
C ALA A 262 28.01 2.09 -16.29
N SER A 263 27.73 2.32 -17.57
CA SER A 263 28.56 1.87 -18.69
C SER A 263 29.89 2.63 -18.80
N SER A 264 29.97 3.84 -18.22
CA SER A 264 31.18 4.68 -18.25
C SER A 264 32.11 4.50 -17.04
N VAL A 265 31.67 3.77 -16.01
CA VAL A 265 32.44 3.54 -14.78
C VAL A 265 32.73 2.06 -14.56
N GLU A 266 33.91 1.75 -14.05
CA GLU A 266 34.23 0.39 -13.62
C GLU A 266 33.60 0.09 -12.26
N GLY A 267 32.67 -0.87 -12.21
CA GLY A 267 32.08 -1.37 -10.97
C GLY A 267 30.56 -1.37 -10.99
N ASN A 268 29.96 -1.74 -9.85
CA ASN A 268 28.51 -1.73 -9.72
C ASN A 268 28.05 -0.39 -9.15
N VAL A 269 26.95 0.14 -9.69
CA VAL A 269 26.38 1.44 -9.33
C VAL A 269 25.00 1.23 -8.74
N VAL A 270 24.70 1.94 -7.66
CA VAL A 270 23.37 2.00 -7.05
C VAL A 270 22.93 3.46 -6.99
N LEU A 271 21.68 3.73 -7.30
CA LEU A 271 21.04 5.04 -7.12
C LEU A 271 19.79 4.87 -6.27
N ALA A 272 19.62 5.73 -5.29
CA ALA A 272 18.38 5.85 -4.54
C ALA A 272 17.75 7.23 -4.74
N ASP A 273 16.53 7.25 -5.23
CA ASP A 273 15.72 8.46 -5.37
C ASP A 273 14.62 8.48 -4.29
N MET A 274 14.82 9.32 -3.26
CA MET A 274 13.90 9.47 -2.15
C MET A 274 12.93 10.63 -2.39
N GLY A 275 11.70 10.29 -2.77
CA GLY A 275 10.61 11.23 -3.03
C GLY A 275 9.72 11.53 -1.82
N GLY A 276 8.63 12.24 -2.07
CA GLY A 276 7.65 12.61 -1.03
C GLY A 276 6.81 11.43 -0.53
N ALA A 277 6.60 10.39 -1.33
CA ALA A 277 5.74 9.25 -0.97
C ALA A 277 6.43 7.88 -1.14
N THR A 278 7.45 7.79 -1.98
CA THR A 278 8.12 6.55 -2.35
C THR A 278 9.62 6.77 -2.45
N THR A 279 10.37 5.69 -2.26
CA THR A 279 11.81 5.66 -2.52
C THR A 279 12.08 4.62 -3.59
N ASP A 280 12.64 5.06 -4.71
CA ASP A 280 13.07 4.21 -5.81
C ASP A 280 14.52 3.81 -5.61
N ILE A 281 14.81 2.50 -5.65
CA ILE A 281 16.18 1.98 -5.66
C ILE A 281 16.46 1.38 -7.02
N PHE A 282 17.47 1.90 -7.70
CA PHE A 282 18.00 1.39 -8.95
C PHE A 282 19.39 0.80 -8.71
N SER A 283 19.67 -0.37 -9.26
CA SER A 283 21.00 -0.95 -9.21
C SER A 283 21.41 -1.53 -10.55
N ASN A 284 22.64 -1.23 -10.95
CA ASN A 284 23.32 -1.88 -12.06
C ASN A 284 24.44 -2.74 -11.49
N ILE A 285 24.18 -4.05 -11.41
CA ILE A 285 25.10 -5.02 -10.83
C ILE A 285 25.49 -6.04 -11.89
N ARG A 286 26.78 -6.09 -12.22
CA ARG A 286 27.36 -6.95 -13.27
C ARG A 286 26.67 -6.75 -14.64
N GLY A 287 26.25 -5.52 -14.94
CA GLY A 287 25.50 -5.18 -16.16
C GLY A 287 24.02 -5.55 -16.11
N GLY A 288 23.53 -6.15 -15.02
CA GLY A 288 22.11 -6.39 -14.80
C GLY A 288 21.46 -5.22 -14.09
N PHE A 289 20.54 -4.54 -14.78
CA PHE A 289 19.72 -3.49 -14.18
C PHE A 289 18.54 -4.07 -13.38
N GLN A 290 18.28 -3.50 -12.21
CA GLN A 290 17.14 -3.80 -11.36
C GLN A 290 16.59 -2.53 -10.73
N ARG A 291 15.26 -2.46 -10.62
CA ARG A 291 14.55 -1.38 -9.94
C ARG A 291 13.57 -1.96 -8.93
N THR A 292 13.46 -1.34 -7.77
CA THR A 292 12.36 -1.60 -6.84
C THR A 292 11.83 -0.31 -6.25
N VAL A 293 10.52 -0.26 -6.01
CA VAL A 293 9.89 0.82 -5.25
C VAL A 293 9.66 0.39 -3.80
N ALA A 294 10.26 1.10 -2.86
CA ALA A 294 9.85 1.06 -1.46
C ALA A 294 8.60 1.94 -1.30
N ALA A 295 7.44 1.29 -1.40
CA ALA A 295 6.16 1.92 -1.17
C ALA A 295 6.08 2.44 0.27
N ASN A 296 5.43 3.58 0.47
CA ASN A 296 5.23 4.18 1.79
C ASN A 296 6.54 4.50 2.55
N THR A 297 7.66 4.59 1.84
CA THR A 297 8.93 5.13 2.35
C THR A 297 9.20 6.42 1.61
N GLY A 298 8.74 7.55 2.14
CA GLY A 298 8.93 8.86 1.51
C GLY A 298 8.89 9.97 2.54
N MET A 299 9.46 11.13 2.18
CA MET A 299 9.73 12.23 3.12
C MET A 299 8.56 13.20 3.35
N SER A 300 7.37 12.90 2.83
CA SER A 300 6.19 13.75 2.98
C SER A 300 4.98 12.89 3.33
N TYR A 301 4.22 12.40 2.35
CA TYR A 301 3.01 11.61 2.53
C TYR A 301 3.18 10.31 3.33
N SER A 302 4.42 9.83 3.49
CA SER A 302 4.71 8.54 4.12
C SER A 302 5.77 8.62 5.21
N LEU A 303 6.06 9.84 5.70
CA LEU A 303 7.10 10.04 6.69
C LEU A 303 6.77 9.33 8.01
N SER A 304 5.52 9.41 8.49
CA SER A 304 5.08 8.65 9.67
C SER A 304 5.19 7.13 9.49
N ASN A 305 5.02 6.61 8.27
CA ASN A 305 5.19 5.18 8.01
C ASN A 305 6.65 4.73 8.17
N ILE A 306 7.63 5.59 7.85
CA ILE A 306 9.05 5.28 8.11
C ILE A 306 9.28 5.08 9.61
N VAL A 307 8.71 5.94 10.46
CA VAL A 307 8.81 5.81 11.93
C VAL A 307 8.17 4.53 12.41
N ARG A 308 6.97 4.20 11.89
CA ARG A 308 6.26 2.96 12.22
C ARG A 308 7.06 1.71 11.88
N GLU A 309 7.70 1.68 10.71
CA GLU A 309 8.45 0.50 10.25
C GLU A 309 9.86 0.40 10.83
N ALA A 310 10.57 1.52 10.98
CA ALA A 310 11.92 1.54 11.55
C ALA A 310 11.91 1.44 13.09
N GLY A 311 10.82 1.86 13.72
CA GLY A 311 10.68 2.07 15.16
C GLY A 311 11.17 3.46 15.58
N SER A 312 10.38 4.14 16.41
CA SER A 312 10.69 5.50 16.87
C SER A 312 12.01 5.60 17.64
N ASP A 313 12.34 4.60 18.47
CA ASP A 313 13.64 4.52 19.17
C ASP A 313 14.83 4.58 18.21
N ARG A 314 14.68 4.00 17.03
CA ARG A 314 15.74 3.92 16.04
C ARG A 314 15.92 5.25 15.31
N VAL A 315 14.82 5.87 14.88
CA VAL A 315 14.83 7.18 14.22
C VAL A 315 15.34 8.24 15.18
N PHE A 316 14.77 8.33 16.38
CA PHE A 316 15.14 9.35 17.37
C PHE A 316 16.50 9.07 18.02
N GLY A 317 16.99 7.83 17.98
CA GLY A 317 18.34 7.48 18.43
C GLY A 317 19.46 8.18 17.64
N HIS A 318 19.18 8.69 16.44
CA HIS A 318 20.12 9.53 15.69
C HIS A 318 20.24 10.97 16.24
N ILE A 319 19.27 11.40 17.04
CA ILE A 319 19.11 12.75 17.57
C ILE A 319 18.88 12.69 19.10
N PRO A 320 19.87 12.25 19.88
CA PRO A 320 19.68 11.87 21.29
C PRO A 320 19.27 13.02 22.23
N ASN A 321 19.38 14.28 21.79
CA ASN A 321 18.98 15.46 22.57
C ASN A 321 17.57 15.97 22.22
N VAL A 322 16.90 15.39 21.22
CA VAL A 322 15.54 15.81 20.85
C VAL A 322 14.55 15.22 21.84
N ASP A 323 13.53 15.99 22.20
CA ASP A 323 12.35 15.41 22.83
C ASP A 323 11.59 14.53 21.82
N PRO A 324 11.35 13.24 22.10
CA PRO A 324 10.64 12.36 21.18
C PRO A 324 9.20 12.80 20.87
N GLY A 325 8.51 13.47 21.79
CA GLY A 325 7.17 14.01 21.54
C GLY A 325 7.19 15.08 20.46
N THR A 326 8.14 16.00 20.60
CA THR A 326 8.43 17.10 19.67
C THR A 326 8.82 16.60 18.28
N ALA A 327 9.70 15.60 18.19
CA ALA A 327 10.06 14.98 16.92
C ALA A 327 8.85 14.27 16.25
N ARG A 328 8.00 13.61 17.04
CA ARG A 328 6.74 13.02 16.53
C ARG A 328 5.79 14.10 16.00
N ASN A 329 5.67 15.24 16.68
CA ASN A 329 4.83 16.35 16.22
C ASN A 329 5.26 16.87 14.85
N TRP A 330 6.56 17.04 14.61
CA TRP A 330 7.05 17.43 13.30
C TRP A 330 6.72 16.38 12.23
N ILE A 331 6.99 15.10 12.51
CA ILE A 331 6.75 14.01 11.55
C ILE A 331 5.28 13.89 11.16
N LEU A 332 4.38 13.95 12.14
CA LEU A 332 2.94 13.89 11.91
C LEU A 332 2.45 15.14 11.18
N SER A 333 2.91 16.32 11.57
CA SER A 333 2.59 17.58 10.87
C SER A 333 3.04 17.55 9.42
N LYS A 334 4.29 17.18 9.14
CA LYS A 334 4.83 17.06 7.78
C LYS A 334 4.07 16.03 6.94
N THR A 335 3.56 14.96 7.56
CA THR A 335 2.71 13.98 6.88
C THR A 335 1.33 14.54 6.53
N LEU A 336 0.74 15.37 7.40
CA LEU A 336 -0.53 16.07 7.18
C LEU A 336 -0.43 17.26 6.20
N PHE A 337 0.75 17.86 6.11
CA PHE A 337 1.09 19.03 5.29
C PHE A 337 2.32 18.76 4.41
N PRO A 338 2.19 17.93 3.37
CA PRO A 338 3.32 17.37 2.63
C PRO A 338 4.20 18.42 1.92
N THR A 339 3.65 19.58 1.59
CA THR A 339 4.34 20.67 0.88
C THR A 339 5.18 21.59 1.79
N VAL A 340 5.02 21.49 3.12
CA VAL A 340 5.79 22.32 4.08
C VAL A 340 7.24 21.88 4.08
N VAL A 341 8.20 22.80 4.05
CA VAL A 341 9.63 22.50 4.17
C VAL A 341 10.14 22.88 5.56
N PRO A 342 11.18 22.21 6.08
CA PRO A 342 11.77 22.59 7.37
C PRO A 342 12.35 24.01 7.30
N GLU A 343 11.99 24.86 8.27
CA GLU A 343 12.51 26.23 8.42
C GLU A 343 13.61 26.33 9.49
N ASP A 344 13.77 25.29 10.31
CA ASP A 344 14.71 25.22 11.43
C ASP A 344 15.56 23.94 11.40
N GLU A 345 16.68 23.95 12.12
CA GLU A 345 17.66 22.86 12.15
C GLU A 345 17.12 21.60 12.84
N THR A 346 16.22 21.73 13.83
CA THR A 346 15.62 20.56 14.52
C THR A 346 14.73 19.80 13.55
N ALA A 347 13.85 20.50 12.83
CA ALA A 347 13.00 19.93 11.79
C ALA A 347 13.82 19.24 10.70
N GLU A 348 14.87 19.90 10.19
CA GLU A 348 15.78 19.33 9.18
C GLU A 348 16.47 18.05 9.70
N ALA A 349 16.94 18.06 10.96
CA ALA A 349 17.60 16.91 11.56
C ALA A 349 16.65 15.73 11.74
N VAL A 350 15.40 15.97 12.16
CA VAL A 350 14.36 14.94 12.27
C VAL A 350 14.06 14.33 10.89
N GLU A 351 13.94 15.16 9.85
CA GLU A 351 13.77 14.66 8.47
C GLU A 351 14.99 13.84 8.02
N CYS A 352 16.21 14.30 8.27
CA CYS A 352 17.42 13.57 7.89
C CYS A 352 17.56 12.24 8.62
N ALA A 353 17.19 12.18 9.91
CA ALA A 353 17.16 10.95 10.69
C ALA A 353 16.17 9.93 10.12
N ALA A 354 14.96 10.39 9.78
CA ALA A 354 13.98 9.55 9.11
C ALA A 354 14.45 9.12 7.71
N ALA A 355 15.11 10.00 6.96
CA ALA A 355 15.65 9.68 5.64
C ALA A 355 16.72 8.59 5.69
N ALA A 356 17.64 8.62 6.67
CA ALA A 356 18.64 7.58 6.87
C ALA A 356 18.01 6.20 7.12
N GLU A 357 16.99 6.15 7.97
CA GLU A 357 16.27 4.90 8.28
C GLU A 357 15.36 4.45 7.13
N GLY A 358 14.70 5.37 6.43
CA GLY A 358 13.95 5.09 5.22
C GLY A 358 14.84 4.52 4.11
N MET A 359 16.03 5.09 3.92
CA MET A 359 17.02 4.57 2.97
C MET A 359 17.47 3.14 3.33
N ARG A 360 17.65 2.87 4.63
CA ARG A 360 17.96 1.51 5.12
C ARG A 360 16.84 0.53 4.82
N LEU A 361 15.59 0.91 5.08
CA LEU A 361 14.42 0.09 4.78
C LEU A 361 14.31 -0.19 3.28
N ALA A 362 14.43 0.86 2.44
CA ALA A 362 14.37 0.75 1.00
C ALA A 362 15.49 -0.13 0.42
N TRP A 363 16.73 0.04 0.90
CA TRP A 363 17.85 -0.79 0.48
C TRP A 363 17.69 -2.25 0.87
N LYS A 364 17.25 -2.52 2.11
CA LYS A 364 16.96 -3.88 2.58
C LYS A 364 15.88 -4.53 1.70
N HIS A 365 14.80 -3.80 1.42
CA HIS A 365 13.71 -4.24 0.57
C HIS A 365 14.19 -4.57 -0.85
N HIS A 366 15.01 -3.69 -1.45
CA HIS A 366 15.60 -3.91 -2.76
C HIS A 366 16.43 -5.20 -2.83
N LEU A 367 17.25 -5.44 -1.80
CA LEU A 367 18.07 -6.66 -1.71
C LEU A 367 17.24 -7.94 -1.58
N GLU A 368 16.12 -7.88 -0.87
CA GLU A 368 15.24 -9.04 -0.62
C GLU A 368 14.42 -9.41 -1.85
N ILE A 369 14.00 -8.43 -2.65
CA ILE A 369 13.20 -8.65 -3.88
C ILE A 369 14.08 -8.98 -5.08
N SER A 370 15.15 -8.22 -5.29
CA SER A 370 15.89 -8.26 -6.57
C SER A 370 16.94 -9.37 -6.60
N TYR A 371 17.36 -9.88 -5.44
CA TYR A 371 18.55 -10.73 -5.32
C TYR A 371 18.34 -11.97 -4.45
N ILE A 372 18.81 -13.11 -4.96
CA ILE A 372 18.71 -14.38 -4.23
C ILE A 372 19.89 -14.50 -3.27
N ARG A 373 19.60 -14.58 -1.97
CA ARG A 373 20.64 -14.87 -0.95
C ARG A 373 21.23 -16.25 -1.21
N SER A 374 22.54 -16.34 -1.44
CA SER A 374 23.21 -17.63 -1.58
C SER A 374 23.23 -18.33 -0.21
N ARG A 375 22.38 -19.34 0.00
CA ARG A 375 22.54 -20.25 1.14
C ARG A 375 23.89 -20.96 0.99
N ILE A 376 24.86 -20.54 1.81
CA ILE A 376 26.19 -21.14 1.86
C ILE A 376 26.00 -22.58 2.36
N GLY A 377 26.33 -23.57 1.51
CA GLY A 377 26.25 -24.99 1.88
C GLY A 377 27.18 -25.32 3.05
N PHE A 378 26.83 -26.37 3.82
CA PHE A 378 27.58 -26.81 5.01
C PHE A 378 29.08 -27.03 4.71
N THR A 379 29.40 -27.60 3.55
CA THR A 379 30.77 -27.84 3.06
C THR A 379 31.52 -26.56 2.69
N GLU A 380 30.84 -25.55 2.15
CA GLU A 380 31.44 -24.24 1.81
C GLU A 380 31.67 -23.39 3.08
N ARG A 381 30.83 -23.59 4.11
CA ARG A 381 30.98 -23.02 5.45
C ARG A 381 32.23 -23.55 6.18
N LEU A 382 32.55 -24.83 6.01
CA LEU A 382 33.76 -25.49 6.54
C LEU A 382 35.05 -25.03 5.83
N ARG A 383 35.02 -24.87 4.51
CA ARG A 383 36.16 -24.34 3.73
C ARG A 383 36.50 -22.88 4.03
N ARG A 384 35.55 -22.10 4.58
CA ARG A 384 35.66 -20.65 4.83
C ARG A 384 35.91 -20.26 6.29
N MET A 385 36.43 -21.16 7.14
CA MET A 385 36.94 -20.76 8.46
C MET A 385 38.18 -19.84 8.32
N GLY A 386 37.98 -18.55 7.99
CA GLY A 386 39.03 -17.55 7.95
C GLY A 386 38.84 -16.37 6.99
N LYS A 387 37.98 -16.46 5.95
CA LYS A 387 37.80 -15.36 4.97
C LYS A 387 36.32 -14.97 4.80
N CYS A 388 36.01 -13.72 5.16
CA CYS A 388 34.74 -12.99 4.96
C CYS A 388 33.47 -13.60 5.58
N LYS A 389 33.34 -13.55 6.92
CA LYS A 389 32.07 -13.88 7.62
C LYS A 389 31.01 -12.76 7.56
N PHE A 390 31.38 -11.53 7.16
CA PHE A 390 30.55 -10.32 7.30
C PHE A 390 30.19 -9.64 5.97
N ASP A 391 30.53 -10.26 4.83
CA ASP A 391 30.23 -9.76 3.51
C ASP A 391 29.36 -10.80 2.79
N GLU A 392 28.06 -10.52 2.71
CA GLU A 392 27.05 -11.45 2.21
C GLU A 392 27.18 -11.63 0.69
N ALA A 393 26.93 -12.86 0.23
CA ALA A 393 26.98 -13.20 -1.19
C ALA A 393 25.56 -13.34 -1.75
N PHE A 394 25.29 -12.57 -2.80
CA PHE A 394 24.03 -12.52 -3.51
C PHE A 394 24.19 -13.13 -4.89
N LYS A 395 23.06 -13.50 -5.50
CA LYS A 395 22.97 -13.83 -6.91
C LYS A 395 22.00 -12.87 -7.59
N THR A 396 22.39 -12.38 -8.76
CA THR A 396 21.48 -11.70 -9.69
C THR A 396 20.42 -12.68 -10.19
N VAL A 397 19.33 -12.16 -10.75
CA VAL A 397 18.31 -12.96 -11.45
C VAL A 397 18.92 -13.78 -12.60
N TYR A 398 20.05 -13.34 -13.15
CA TYR A 398 20.80 -14.02 -14.20
C TYR A 398 21.78 -15.10 -13.69
N GLY A 399 21.90 -15.26 -12.37
CA GLY A 399 22.74 -16.27 -11.73
C GLY A 399 24.16 -15.81 -11.38
N ASP A 400 24.56 -14.60 -11.77
CA ASP A 400 25.86 -14.03 -11.44
C ASP A 400 25.97 -13.73 -9.96
N ARG A 401 27.13 -14.08 -9.38
CA ARG A 401 27.41 -13.83 -7.97
C ARG A 401 28.02 -12.46 -7.79
N PHE A 402 27.54 -11.72 -6.79
CA PHE A 402 28.16 -10.47 -6.35
C PHE A 402 28.11 -10.36 -4.83
N ARG A 403 28.86 -9.40 -4.29
CA ARG A 403 28.83 -9.01 -2.89
C ARG A 403 28.52 -7.53 -2.75
N ILE A 404 28.06 -7.11 -1.58
CA ILE A 404 27.86 -5.69 -1.29
C ILE A 404 29.17 -4.91 -1.44
N SER A 405 30.30 -5.55 -1.13
CA SER A 405 31.62 -4.97 -1.35
C SER A 405 32.03 -4.74 -2.82
N ASP A 406 31.26 -5.28 -3.77
CA ASP A 406 31.46 -5.01 -5.20
C ASP A 406 30.75 -3.71 -5.64
N VAL A 407 29.98 -3.03 -4.77
CA VAL A 407 29.32 -1.75 -5.08
C VAL A 407 30.31 -0.60 -4.93
N SER A 408 30.65 0.01 -6.07
CA SER A 408 31.69 1.02 -6.17
C SER A 408 31.14 2.43 -5.99
N VAL A 409 29.90 2.67 -6.42
CA VAL A 409 29.27 3.99 -6.37
C VAL A 409 27.84 3.87 -5.84
N ILE A 410 27.49 4.76 -4.91
CA ILE A 410 26.11 4.96 -4.44
C ILE A 410 25.74 6.41 -4.65
N ILE A 411 24.66 6.64 -5.40
CA ILE A 411 24.14 7.96 -5.74
C ILE A 411 22.84 8.21 -4.96
N GLY A 412 22.79 9.31 -4.22
CA GLY A 412 21.57 9.81 -3.58
C GLY A 412 20.87 10.88 -4.42
N ALA A 413 19.59 10.70 -4.71
CA ALA A 413 18.74 11.65 -5.40
C ALA A 413 17.47 11.93 -4.58
N GLY A 414 16.86 13.09 -4.78
CA GLY A 414 15.67 13.51 -4.04
C GLY A 414 15.92 14.73 -3.15
N GLY A 415 14.84 15.43 -2.78
CA GLY A 415 14.90 16.74 -2.13
C GLY A 415 15.68 16.75 -0.81
N VAL A 416 15.52 15.70 0.02
CA VAL A 416 16.20 15.61 1.33
C VAL A 416 17.72 15.51 1.19
N MET A 417 18.24 14.96 0.09
CA MET A 417 19.69 14.88 -0.15
C MET A 417 20.22 16.08 -0.93
N ALA A 418 19.43 16.58 -1.90
CA ALA A 418 19.82 17.72 -2.73
C ALA A 418 19.94 19.03 -1.93
N HIS A 419 19.13 19.20 -0.88
CA HIS A 419 19.13 20.41 -0.04
C HIS A 419 19.93 20.26 1.27
N ALA A 420 20.34 19.04 1.63
CA ALA A 420 21.20 18.82 2.79
C ALA A 420 22.65 19.27 2.53
N THR A 421 23.39 19.56 3.60
CA THR A 421 24.85 19.77 3.47
C THR A 421 25.54 18.52 2.92
N PRO A 422 26.66 18.63 2.17
CA PRO A 422 27.36 17.45 1.63
C PRO A 422 27.72 16.41 2.71
N ARG A 423 28.10 16.87 3.90
CA ARG A 423 28.40 16.02 5.06
C ARG A 423 27.17 15.25 5.55
N ARG A 424 26.02 15.91 5.64
CA ARG A 424 24.77 15.31 6.08
C ARG A 424 24.23 14.32 5.04
N ALA A 425 24.31 14.66 3.76
CA ALA A 425 23.95 13.75 2.68
C ALA A 425 24.85 12.49 2.66
N ALA A 426 26.16 12.64 2.86
CA ALA A 426 27.08 11.52 3.02
C ALA A 426 26.70 10.65 4.23
N TRP A 427 26.27 11.26 5.34
CA TRP A 427 25.82 10.55 6.53
C TRP A 427 24.53 9.77 6.30
N ILE A 428 23.53 10.35 5.62
CA ILE A 428 22.28 9.66 5.25
C ILE A 428 22.60 8.40 4.43
N LEU A 429 23.41 8.56 3.37
CA LEU A 429 23.78 7.45 2.49
C LEU A 429 24.61 6.38 3.21
N ALA A 430 25.61 6.77 4.01
CA ALA A 430 26.42 5.84 4.79
C ALA A 430 25.59 5.08 5.85
N SER A 431 24.63 5.74 6.48
CA SER A 431 23.74 5.15 7.48
C SER A 431 22.71 4.21 6.85
N GLY A 432 22.13 4.60 5.72
CA GLY A 432 21.12 3.82 5.00
C GLY A 432 21.70 2.56 4.35
N PHE A 433 22.74 2.72 3.51
CA PHE A 433 23.28 1.62 2.71
C PHE A 433 24.31 0.77 3.44
N ARG A 434 25.07 1.39 4.34
CA ARG A 434 26.14 0.75 5.11
C ARG A 434 27.14 -0.01 4.23
N PRO A 435 27.77 0.69 3.27
CA PRO A 435 28.61 0.07 2.26
C PRO A 435 29.77 -0.73 2.87
N LYS A 436 30.23 -1.74 2.12
CA LYS A 436 31.38 -2.60 2.46
C LYS A 436 32.48 -2.42 1.44
N GLY A 437 33.73 -2.60 1.84
CA GLY A 437 34.86 -2.35 0.94
C GLY A 437 35.07 -0.85 0.74
N ILE A 438 35.37 -0.43 -0.49
CA ILE A 438 35.57 0.96 -0.88
C ILE A 438 34.40 1.38 -1.76
N THR A 439 33.67 2.41 -1.34
CA THR A 439 32.50 2.91 -2.08
C THR A 439 32.52 4.43 -2.08
N THR A 440 32.33 5.03 -3.25
CA THR A 440 32.14 6.48 -3.40
C THR A 440 30.67 6.82 -3.26
N LEU A 441 30.35 7.72 -2.34
CA LEU A 441 29.02 8.30 -2.18
C LEU A 441 28.93 9.58 -3.00
N MET A 442 27.86 9.70 -3.78
CA MET A 442 27.58 10.86 -4.62
C MET A 442 26.14 11.32 -4.41
N VAL A 443 25.83 12.55 -4.78
CA VAL A 443 24.47 13.10 -4.78
C VAL A 443 24.14 13.76 -6.12
N ASP A 444 22.90 13.61 -6.57
CA ASP A 444 22.32 14.42 -7.65
C ASP A 444 21.88 15.77 -7.04
N ARG A 445 22.73 16.78 -7.16
CA ARG A 445 22.59 18.08 -6.48
C ARG A 445 21.36 18.87 -6.90
N HIS A 446 20.93 18.69 -8.14
CA HIS A 446 19.86 19.49 -8.74
C HIS A 446 18.60 18.68 -9.00
N PHE A 447 18.61 17.38 -8.66
CA PHE A 447 17.53 16.45 -8.92
C PHE A 447 17.15 16.43 -10.41
N GLN A 448 18.18 16.32 -11.27
CA GLN A 448 18.09 16.44 -12.74
C GLN A 448 18.36 15.13 -13.49
N SER A 449 18.53 14.02 -12.77
CA SER A 449 18.59 12.67 -13.35
C SER A 449 17.47 12.41 -14.39
N PRO A 450 16.17 12.66 -14.11
CA PRO A 450 15.13 12.39 -15.11
C PRO A 450 15.19 13.33 -16.33
N HIS A 451 15.59 14.59 -16.15
CA HIS A 451 15.81 15.54 -17.26
C HIS A 451 16.90 15.03 -18.21
N MET A 452 18.02 14.56 -17.69
CA MET A 452 19.09 14.01 -18.52
C MET A 452 18.69 12.67 -19.15
N GLY A 453 17.86 11.89 -18.46
CA GLY A 453 17.27 10.66 -18.97
C GLY A 453 16.43 10.83 -20.24
N VAL A 454 15.54 11.82 -20.28
CA VAL A 454 14.71 12.09 -21.47
C VAL A 454 15.54 12.66 -22.63
N LEU A 455 16.68 13.31 -22.34
CA LEU A 455 17.61 13.80 -23.36
C LEU A 455 18.54 12.72 -23.90
N SER A 456 18.81 11.67 -23.13
CA SER A 456 19.78 10.61 -23.48
C SER A 456 19.45 9.86 -24.77
N ASP A 457 18.19 9.85 -25.20
CA ASP A 457 17.77 9.22 -26.46
C ASP A 457 18.25 10.00 -27.70
N SER A 458 18.23 11.33 -27.64
CA SER A 458 18.64 12.19 -28.77
C SER A 458 20.06 12.73 -28.62
N TYR A 459 20.57 12.84 -27.40
CA TYR A 459 21.86 13.45 -27.07
C TYR A 459 22.60 12.63 -26.00
N PRO A 460 22.96 11.36 -26.26
CA PRO A 460 23.51 10.45 -25.25
C PRO A 460 24.79 10.99 -24.61
N ASP A 461 25.77 11.42 -25.41
CA ASP A 461 27.06 11.92 -24.90
C ASP A 461 26.92 13.26 -24.17
N GLY A 462 26.13 14.19 -24.72
CA GLY A 462 25.87 15.50 -24.11
C GLY A 462 25.13 15.39 -22.78
N ALA A 463 24.13 14.51 -22.70
CA ALA A 463 23.39 14.23 -21.47
C ALA A 463 24.28 13.59 -20.41
N LEU A 464 25.08 12.57 -20.77
CA LEU A 464 25.99 11.91 -19.84
C LEU A 464 27.07 12.86 -19.32
N LYS A 465 27.65 13.68 -20.20
CA LYS A 465 28.65 14.69 -19.82
C LYS A 465 28.06 15.70 -18.84
N TYR A 466 26.92 16.31 -19.19
CA TYR A 466 26.25 17.28 -18.31
C TYR A 466 25.85 16.64 -16.97
N TYR A 467 25.31 15.43 -16.99
CA TYR A 467 24.94 14.70 -15.78
C TYR A 467 26.15 14.48 -14.85
N THR A 468 27.27 14.02 -15.41
CA THR A 468 28.49 13.71 -14.65
C THR A 468 29.16 14.97 -14.10
N GLU A 469 29.24 16.04 -14.89
CA GLU A 469 29.98 17.26 -14.52
C GLU A 469 29.15 18.25 -13.71
N GLN A 470 27.85 18.38 -14.00
CA GLN A 470 26.98 19.42 -13.44
C GLN A 470 25.97 18.89 -12.41
N CYS A 471 25.46 17.66 -12.58
CA CYS A 471 24.44 17.12 -11.66
C CYS A 471 25.08 16.36 -10.48
N LEU A 472 26.03 15.47 -10.75
CA LEU A 472 26.63 14.61 -9.73
C LEU A 472 27.69 15.35 -8.88
N ALA A 473 27.61 15.24 -7.56
CA ALA A 473 28.70 15.60 -6.63
C ALA A 473 29.18 14.37 -5.86
N PRO A 474 30.47 14.02 -5.90
CA PRO A 474 31.08 13.17 -4.89
C PRO A 474 31.04 13.88 -3.53
N VAL A 475 30.51 13.21 -2.50
CA VAL A 475 30.38 13.78 -1.14
C VAL A 475 31.28 13.08 -0.12
N CYS A 476 31.59 11.80 -0.31
CA CYS A 476 32.44 11.04 0.60
C CYS A 476 32.92 9.73 -0.02
N VAL A 477 34.15 9.29 0.28
CA VAL A 477 34.57 7.90 0.11
C VAL A 477 34.35 7.16 1.42
N VAL A 478 33.71 5.99 1.38
CA VAL A 478 33.58 5.10 2.53
C VAL A 478 34.52 3.93 2.38
N TYR A 479 35.30 3.65 3.42
CA TYR A 479 36.01 2.39 3.58
C TYR A 479 35.46 1.62 4.80
N SER A 480 34.87 0.44 4.55
CA SER A 480 34.46 -0.48 5.61
C SER A 480 35.17 -1.83 5.48
N PRO A 481 35.92 -2.30 6.49
CA PRO A 481 36.66 -3.55 6.42
C PRO A 481 35.76 -4.78 6.21
N LEU A 482 36.20 -5.72 5.36
CA LEU A 482 35.47 -6.98 5.10
C LEU A 482 35.61 -8.02 6.22
N THR A 483 36.58 -7.82 7.11
CA THR A 483 36.86 -8.69 8.26
C THR A 483 36.96 -7.88 9.53
N LYS A 484 36.47 -8.45 10.63
CA LYS A 484 36.56 -7.82 11.95
C LYS A 484 38.03 -7.68 12.38
N THR A 485 38.49 -6.44 12.47
CA THR A 485 39.84 -6.09 12.94
C THR A 485 39.73 -5.43 14.30
N LYS A 486 40.59 -5.82 15.27
CA LYS A 486 40.54 -5.26 16.63
C LYS A 486 40.74 -3.74 16.62
N ASN A 487 41.77 -3.27 15.90
CA ASN A 487 42.07 -1.87 15.66
C ASN A 487 42.59 -1.71 14.24
N LEU A 488 41.92 -0.88 13.43
CA LEU A 488 42.41 -0.49 12.11
C LEU A 488 43.31 0.74 12.24
N ARG A 489 44.52 0.67 11.69
CA ARG A 489 45.46 1.80 11.67
C ARG A 489 45.19 2.67 10.45
N VAL A 490 44.90 3.95 10.69
CA VAL A 490 44.71 4.99 9.67
C VAL A 490 45.81 6.02 9.87
N THR A 491 46.56 6.34 8.81
CA THR A 491 47.66 7.31 8.83
C THR A 491 47.33 8.46 7.91
N THR A 492 47.21 9.66 8.47
CA THR A 492 47.12 10.93 7.73
C THR A 492 48.51 11.59 7.67
N PRO A 493 48.71 12.67 6.88
CA PRO A 493 49.97 13.40 6.89
C PRO A 493 50.40 13.88 8.28
N ASP A 494 49.43 14.23 9.14
CA ASP A 494 49.68 14.85 10.44
C ASP A 494 49.60 13.89 11.63
N SER A 495 48.93 12.74 11.50
CA SER A 495 48.66 11.86 12.65
C SER A 495 48.43 10.39 12.30
N VAL A 496 48.48 9.54 13.32
CA VAL A 496 48.11 8.12 13.22
C VAL A 496 47.00 7.82 14.21
N THR A 497 45.84 7.44 13.69
CA THR A 497 44.65 7.13 14.49
C THR A 497 44.34 5.63 14.41
N LYS A 498 43.91 5.05 15.55
CA LYS A 498 43.44 3.66 15.61
C LYS A 498 41.92 3.66 15.75
N VAL A 499 41.23 3.07 14.78
CA VAL A 499 39.77 2.90 14.81
C VAL A 499 39.44 1.52 15.37
N ALA A 500 38.75 1.47 16.51
CA ALA A 500 38.36 0.21 17.14
C ALA A 500 37.23 -0.48 16.36
N SER A 501 37.10 -1.80 16.49
CA SER A 501 35.93 -2.53 16.00
C SER A 501 34.64 -1.94 16.58
N GLY A 502 33.65 -1.66 15.73
CA GLY A 502 32.39 -1.00 16.12
C GLY A 502 32.46 0.54 16.10
N GLY A 503 33.65 1.12 15.94
CA GLY A 503 33.83 2.57 15.80
C GLY A 503 33.84 3.04 14.35
N PHE A 504 33.93 4.36 14.18
CA PHE A 504 34.15 5.01 12.89
C PHE A 504 35.13 6.17 13.04
N LEU A 505 35.68 6.65 11.91
CA LEU A 505 36.48 7.86 11.83
C LEU A 505 36.10 8.61 10.55
N TYR A 506 35.71 9.87 10.67
CA TYR A 506 35.45 10.74 9.54
C TYR A 506 36.58 11.75 9.39
N LEU A 507 37.07 11.94 8.17
CA LEU A 507 38.13 12.87 7.81
C LEU A 507 37.62 13.81 6.73
N GLU A 508 37.84 15.12 6.89
CA GLU A 508 37.39 16.14 5.92
C GLU A 508 38.08 16.04 4.55
N SER A 509 39.24 15.36 4.48
CA SER A 509 39.92 15.04 3.22
C SER A 509 40.54 13.65 3.29
N GLY A 510 40.37 12.88 2.22
CA GLY A 510 41.02 11.59 1.99
C GLY A 510 42.43 11.70 1.39
N LYS A 511 42.88 12.91 1.02
CA LYS A 511 44.15 13.13 0.34
C LYS A 511 45.33 12.72 1.22
N GLY A 512 46.19 11.85 0.69
CA GLY A 512 47.37 11.38 1.40
C GLY A 512 47.09 10.42 2.57
N VAL A 513 45.83 9.99 2.77
CA VAL A 513 45.48 9.02 3.81
C VAL A 513 45.91 7.61 3.40
N LYS A 514 46.56 6.90 4.33
CA LYS A 514 47.00 5.51 4.15
C LYS A 514 46.31 4.59 5.14
N ILE A 515 45.71 3.52 4.64
CA ILE A 515 45.13 2.44 5.43
C ILE A 515 45.89 1.16 5.12
N GLN A 516 46.19 0.36 6.16
CA GLN A 516 47.00 -0.84 6.01
C GLN A 516 46.37 -1.85 5.03
N ASN A 517 47.11 -2.20 3.96
CA ASN A 517 46.70 -3.15 2.91
C ASN A 517 45.47 -2.73 2.10
N VAL A 518 45.22 -1.43 1.95
CA VAL A 518 44.09 -0.87 1.20
C VAL A 518 44.61 0.19 0.25
N VAL A 519 44.18 0.14 -1.01
CA VAL A 519 44.46 1.19 -2.01
C VAL A 519 43.21 2.06 -2.09
N LEU A 520 43.30 3.29 -1.58
CA LEU A 520 42.22 4.26 -1.66
C LEU A 520 42.29 5.03 -3.00
N PRO A 521 41.16 5.51 -3.53
CA PRO A 521 41.16 6.40 -4.68
C PRO A 521 41.88 7.71 -4.33
N ASP A 522 42.69 8.22 -5.26
CA ASP A 522 43.44 9.48 -5.10
C ASP A 522 42.55 10.68 -5.43
N VAL A 523 41.63 10.98 -4.51
CA VAL A 523 40.64 12.05 -4.63
C VAL A 523 40.61 12.90 -3.36
N ASP A 524 40.51 14.22 -3.52
CA ASP A 524 40.47 15.18 -2.43
C ASP A 524 39.02 15.45 -1.98
N ILE A 525 38.38 14.40 -1.48
CA ILE A 525 37.03 14.43 -0.89
C ILE A 525 37.03 13.75 0.49
N PRO A 526 36.03 13.98 1.35
CA PRO A 526 36.00 13.39 2.69
C PRO A 526 36.08 11.86 2.69
N LEU A 527 36.70 11.29 3.73
CA LEU A 527 36.86 9.84 3.91
C LEU A 527 36.20 9.38 5.22
N LEU A 528 35.24 8.47 5.11
CA LEU A 528 34.66 7.75 6.24
C LEU A 528 35.28 6.36 6.36
N VAL A 529 35.93 6.09 7.47
CA VAL A 529 36.39 4.74 7.85
C VAL A 529 35.37 4.14 8.81
N ASP A 530 34.54 3.22 8.34
CA ASP A 530 33.44 2.61 9.11
C ASP A 530 33.77 1.17 9.53
N CYS A 531 34.10 0.98 10.81
CA CYS A 531 34.41 -0.33 11.38
C CYS A 531 33.21 -0.98 12.10
N ARG A 532 31.97 -0.52 11.86
CA ARG A 532 30.75 -1.13 12.39
C ARG A 532 30.41 -2.43 11.64
N PHE A 533 30.09 -3.48 12.39
CA PHE A 533 29.71 -4.80 11.86
C PHE A 533 28.32 -5.26 12.28
N LYS A 534 27.75 -4.64 13.32
CA LYS A 534 26.39 -4.85 13.78
C LYS A 534 25.52 -3.68 13.35
N ASP A 535 24.21 -3.81 13.51
CA ASP A 535 23.25 -2.78 13.15
C ASP A 535 23.17 -1.59 14.10
N GLU A 536 24.33 -1.02 14.40
CA GLU A 536 24.55 0.11 15.30
C GLU A 536 24.36 1.43 14.54
N LEU A 537 23.76 2.44 15.19
CA LEU A 537 23.54 3.77 14.59
C LEU A 537 24.85 4.49 14.31
N LEU A 538 24.87 5.30 13.24
CA LEU A 538 25.94 6.26 12.99
C LEU A 538 25.50 7.60 13.59
N PRO A 539 26.30 8.24 14.44
CA PRO A 539 25.98 9.59 14.92
C PRO A 539 25.84 10.56 13.75
N MET A 540 24.81 11.41 13.82
CA MET A 540 24.51 12.41 12.80
C MET A 540 25.73 13.30 12.50
N ASP A 541 25.93 13.59 11.21
CA ASP A 541 27.08 14.33 10.69
C ASP A 541 28.44 13.74 11.12
N PHE A 542 28.49 12.47 11.51
CA PHE A 542 29.69 11.82 12.05
C PHE A 542 30.26 12.52 13.30
N LEU A 543 29.44 13.30 14.02
CA LEU A 543 29.88 14.04 15.20
C LEU A 543 29.91 13.12 16.42
N THR A 544 30.99 13.19 17.19
CA THR A 544 31.11 12.45 18.46
C THR A 544 30.47 13.18 19.65
N LYS A 545 30.08 14.45 19.47
CA LYS A 545 29.27 15.23 20.41
C LYS A 545 27.95 15.59 19.71
N PRO A 546 26.80 15.34 20.34
CA PRO A 546 25.51 15.59 19.71
C PRO A 546 25.31 17.09 19.48
N VAL A 547 24.67 17.44 18.37
CA VAL A 547 24.14 18.78 18.11
C VAL A 547 23.09 19.08 19.19
N ASP A 548 23.03 20.33 19.67
CA ASP A 548 22.05 20.76 20.67
C ASP A 548 20.70 20.97 19.99
N PHE A 549 19.73 20.10 20.26
CA PHE A 549 18.41 20.05 19.62
C PHE A 549 17.28 20.44 20.60
N SER A 550 17.57 21.32 21.56
CA SER A 550 16.61 21.72 22.60
C SER A 550 15.46 22.63 22.13
N ALA A 551 15.49 23.10 20.87
CA ALA A 551 14.44 23.95 20.30
C ALA A 551 13.34 23.10 19.64
N GLU A 552 12.07 23.45 19.91
CA GLU A 552 10.92 22.85 19.24
C GLU A 552 10.86 23.29 17.76
N PRO A 553 10.55 22.37 16.82
CA PRO A 553 10.41 22.67 15.41
C PRO A 553 9.17 23.52 15.18
N VAL A 554 9.26 24.45 14.25
CA VAL A 554 8.14 25.34 13.91
C VAL A 554 7.09 24.53 13.14
N LEU A 555 5.97 24.23 13.79
CA LEU A 555 4.86 23.56 13.13
C LEU A 555 4.14 24.50 12.14
N PRO A 556 3.62 23.98 11.02
CA PRO A 556 2.92 24.81 10.04
C PRO A 556 1.70 25.50 10.66
N SER A 557 1.53 26.78 10.38
CA SER A 557 0.31 27.50 10.78
C SER A 557 -0.86 27.08 9.90
N VAL A 558 -1.95 26.63 10.52
CA VAL A 558 -3.13 26.15 9.82
C VAL A 558 -4.31 27.03 10.16
N SER A 559 -4.83 27.75 9.16
CA SER A 559 -6.15 28.36 9.29
C SER A 559 -7.20 27.26 9.29
N VAL A 560 -7.98 27.14 10.36
CA VAL A 560 -9.14 26.23 10.37
C VAL A 560 -10.06 26.67 9.24
N PRO A 561 -10.47 25.75 8.34
CA PRO A 561 -11.22 26.15 7.16
C PRO A 561 -12.59 26.72 7.54
N GLU A 562 -13.16 27.50 6.62
CA GLU A 562 -14.46 28.14 6.84
C GLU A 562 -15.58 27.12 7.01
N VAL A 563 -16.57 27.53 7.82
CA VAL A 563 -17.78 26.76 8.04
C VAL A 563 -18.73 26.96 6.86
N VAL A 564 -19.16 25.87 6.24
CA VAL A 564 -20.07 25.90 5.09
C VAL A 564 -21.41 25.29 5.48
N ILE A 565 -22.51 25.97 5.16
CA ILE A 565 -23.84 25.35 5.19
C ILE A 565 -24.01 24.65 3.83
N GLN A 566 -24.20 23.33 3.87
CA GLN A 566 -24.27 22.53 2.66
C GLN A 566 -25.53 21.68 2.64
N GLU A 567 -26.24 21.72 1.53
CA GLU A 567 -27.16 20.66 1.13
C GLU A 567 -26.40 19.62 0.31
N ALA A 568 -26.45 18.37 0.74
CA ALA A 568 -25.75 17.28 0.09
C ALA A 568 -26.59 16.00 0.09
N THR A 569 -26.22 15.08 -0.80
CA THR A 569 -26.76 13.71 -0.81
C THR A 569 -25.61 12.74 -0.56
N ARG A 570 -25.79 11.80 0.37
CA ARG A 570 -24.77 10.79 0.66
C ARG A 570 -25.37 9.39 0.70
N GLU A 571 -24.70 8.46 0.02
CA GLU A 571 -25.07 7.05 -0.02
C GLU A 571 -24.54 6.32 1.22
N PHE A 572 -25.42 5.57 1.88
CA PHE A 572 -25.08 4.58 2.90
C PHE A 572 -25.36 3.20 2.33
N SER A 573 -24.40 2.27 2.48
CA SER A 573 -24.51 0.93 1.91
C SER A 573 -24.26 -0.16 2.94
N LEU A 574 -25.02 -1.25 2.80
CA LEU A 574 -24.80 -2.50 3.51
C LEU A 574 -23.45 -3.12 3.09
N ALA A 575 -22.91 -3.98 3.94
CA ALA A 575 -21.66 -4.66 3.63
C ALA A 575 -21.81 -5.66 2.46
N TYR A 576 -23.01 -6.24 2.30
CA TYR A 576 -23.40 -7.17 1.24
C TYR A 576 -24.91 -7.09 0.99
N GLU A 577 -25.40 -7.82 -0.03
CA GLU A 577 -26.82 -7.85 -0.38
C GLU A 577 -27.70 -8.21 0.83
N GLY A 578 -28.65 -7.35 1.13
CA GLY A 578 -29.61 -7.50 2.22
C GLY A 578 -30.95 -6.89 1.84
N GLU A 579 -31.66 -6.37 2.83
CA GLU A 579 -32.95 -5.74 2.64
C GLU A 579 -32.87 -4.27 3.07
N ILE A 580 -33.15 -3.35 2.15
CA ILE A 580 -33.34 -1.94 2.48
C ILE A 580 -34.79 -1.71 2.88
N THR A 581 -35.00 -1.25 4.11
CA THR A 581 -36.32 -1.11 4.75
C THR A 581 -36.98 0.23 4.45
N VAL A 582 -36.20 1.23 4.06
CA VAL A 582 -36.67 2.58 3.75
C VAL A 582 -37.05 2.75 2.28
N LYS A 583 -37.91 3.73 1.97
CA LYS A 583 -38.34 4.06 0.61
C LYS A 583 -37.98 5.51 0.27
N THR A 584 -37.81 5.80 -1.01
CA THR A 584 -37.65 7.17 -1.51
C THR A 584 -38.74 8.10 -0.96
N GLY A 585 -38.33 9.26 -0.46
CA GLY A 585 -39.20 10.25 0.17
C GLY A 585 -39.44 10.04 1.67
N HIS A 586 -39.01 8.92 2.27
CA HIS A 586 -39.09 8.74 3.72
C HIS A 586 -38.17 9.73 4.44
N SER A 587 -38.67 10.33 5.53
CA SER A 587 -37.84 11.06 6.48
C SER A 587 -37.24 10.08 7.48
N VAL A 588 -35.96 10.25 7.81
CA VAL A 588 -35.23 9.42 8.77
C VAL A 588 -34.57 10.31 9.82
N VAL A 589 -34.45 9.79 11.04
CA VAL A 589 -33.70 10.39 12.14
C VAL A 589 -32.49 9.52 12.50
N PRO A 590 -31.49 10.08 13.21
CA PRO A 590 -30.32 9.31 13.62
C PRO A 590 -30.72 8.09 14.46
N GLY A 591 -30.19 6.92 14.10
CA GLY A 591 -30.54 5.63 14.72
C GLY A 591 -31.61 4.84 13.98
N ASP A 592 -32.33 5.41 13.01
CA ASP A 592 -33.28 4.66 12.20
C ASP A 592 -32.60 3.58 11.36
N VAL A 593 -33.21 2.41 11.27
CA VAL A 593 -32.70 1.30 10.45
C VAL A 593 -33.01 1.58 8.98
N LEU A 594 -31.97 1.85 8.20
CA LEU A 594 -32.06 2.02 6.75
C LEU A 594 -32.14 0.68 6.02
N GLY A 595 -31.45 -0.33 6.53
CA GLY A 595 -31.48 -1.68 5.97
C GLY A 595 -30.83 -2.71 6.90
N THR A 596 -31.04 -3.99 6.61
CA THR A 596 -30.55 -5.09 7.44
C THR A 596 -29.93 -6.21 6.62
N ASN A 597 -28.84 -6.77 7.11
CA ASN A 597 -28.35 -8.06 6.69
C ASN A 597 -28.74 -9.11 7.74
N ARG A 598 -29.80 -9.86 7.47
CA ARG A 598 -30.35 -10.88 8.41
C ARG A 598 -29.69 -12.25 8.31
N LEU A 599 -28.95 -12.50 7.24
CA LEU A 599 -28.28 -13.78 6.99
C LEU A 599 -26.81 -13.48 6.74
N VAL A 600 -25.91 -14.31 7.28
CA VAL A 600 -24.51 -14.29 6.85
C VAL A 600 -24.43 -14.52 5.34
N PRO A 601 -23.41 -14.04 4.63
CA PRO A 601 -23.31 -14.28 3.21
C PRO A 601 -23.29 -15.78 2.88
N PRO A 602 -24.05 -16.24 1.87
CA PRO A 602 -24.11 -17.64 1.48
C PRO A 602 -22.75 -18.15 1.04
N ARG A 603 -22.37 -19.31 1.58
CA ARG A 603 -21.12 -19.99 1.20
C ARG A 603 -21.23 -20.43 -0.25
N VAL A 604 -20.13 -20.30 -0.97
CA VAL A 604 -20.02 -20.73 -2.37
C VAL A 604 -19.17 -21.99 -2.41
N TYR A 605 -19.64 -23.01 -3.13
CA TYR A 605 -18.96 -24.28 -3.30
C TYR A 605 -18.62 -24.47 -4.78
N PHE A 606 -17.43 -24.99 -5.03
CA PHE A 606 -16.91 -25.23 -6.37
C PHE A 606 -16.84 -26.72 -6.64
N VAL A 607 -17.36 -27.12 -7.79
CA VAL A 607 -17.45 -28.51 -8.22
C VAL A 607 -16.76 -28.58 -9.59
N ASP A 608 -15.50 -29.02 -9.58
CA ASP A 608 -14.60 -29.01 -10.74
C ASP A 608 -14.75 -30.28 -11.59
N ALA A 609 -15.71 -30.27 -12.53
CA ALA A 609 -15.96 -31.43 -13.39
C ALA A 609 -14.80 -31.71 -14.35
N ARG A 610 -14.11 -30.67 -14.83
CA ARG A 610 -12.95 -30.80 -15.72
C ARG A 610 -11.78 -31.47 -15.02
N GLY A 611 -11.43 -30.96 -13.84
CA GLY A 611 -10.34 -31.51 -13.04
C GLY A 611 -10.59 -32.96 -12.65
N HIS A 612 -11.84 -33.34 -12.39
CA HIS A 612 -12.20 -34.72 -12.05
C HIS A 612 -11.95 -35.71 -13.19
N VAL A 613 -12.14 -35.30 -14.44
CA VAL A 613 -11.86 -36.15 -15.62
C VAL A 613 -10.42 -36.02 -16.14
N GLY A 614 -9.72 -34.97 -15.70
CA GLY A 614 -8.32 -34.66 -15.97
C GLY A 614 -8.16 -33.49 -16.93
N TYR A 615 -7.39 -32.47 -16.51
CA TYR A 615 -6.99 -31.36 -17.37
C TYR A 615 -6.03 -31.83 -18.48
N GLY A 616 -6.19 -31.30 -19.69
CA GLY A 616 -5.26 -31.54 -20.80
C GLY A 616 -5.35 -32.90 -21.51
N LYS A 617 -6.29 -33.78 -21.13
CA LYS A 617 -6.55 -35.00 -21.91
C LYS A 617 -7.22 -34.67 -23.24
N THR A 618 -6.57 -35.00 -24.35
CA THR A 618 -7.05 -34.80 -25.73
C THR A 618 -8.34 -35.56 -26.03
N ASP A 619 -8.54 -36.69 -25.36
CA ASP A 619 -9.63 -37.61 -25.65
C ASP A 619 -10.97 -37.17 -25.03
N ILE A 620 -10.94 -36.11 -24.21
CA ILE A 620 -12.12 -35.54 -23.54
C ILE A 620 -12.15 -34.04 -23.83
N THR A 621 -13.01 -33.64 -24.76
CA THR A 621 -13.18 -32.24 -25.15
C THR A 621 -13.97 -31.46 -24.11
N ASP A 622 -13.79 -30.14 -24.07
CA ASP A 622 -14.54 -29.25 -23.16
C ASP A 622 -16.05 -29.33 -23.43
N GLU A 623 -16.45 -29.52 -24.70
CA GLU A 623 -17.85 -29.77 -25.08
C GLU A 623 -18.41 -31.06 -24.46
N MET A 624 -17.63 -32.15 -24.45
CA MET A 624 -18.04 -33.40 -23.79
C MET A 624 -18.21 -33.22 -22.28
N VAL A 625 -17.33 -32.45 -21.64
CA VAL A 625 -17.46 -32.12 -20.21
C VAL A 625 -18.71 -31.30 -19.96
N MET A 626 -18.95 -30.25 -20.77
CA MET A 626 -20.14 -29.41 -20.64
C MET A 626 -21.44 -30.21 -20.87
N GLN A 627 -21.45 -31.17 -21.82
CA GLN A 627 -22.59 -32.08 -22.03
C GLN A 627 -22.81 -33.06 -20.85
N GLY A 628 -21.75 -33.38 -20.10
CA GLY A 628 -21.82 -34.22 -18.91
C GLY A 628 -22.42 -33.52 -17.70
N ILE A 629 -22.51 -32.18 -17.71
CA ILE A 629 -23.11 -31.40 -16.62
C ILE A 629 -24.62 -31.60 -16.64
N LYS A 630 -25.19 -31.93 -15.48
CA LYS A 630 -26.61 -32.30 -15.33
C LYS A 630 -27.50 -31.18 -14.81
N VAL A 631 -26.93 -30.01 -14.57
CA VAL A 631 -27.59 -28.89 -13.91
C VAL A 631 -27.31 -27.57 -14.63
N ASN A 632 -28.26 -26.66 -14.56
CA ASN A 632 -28.20 -25.34 -15.19
C ASN A 632 -28.17 -24.23 -14.12
N PRO A 633 -27.64 -23.03 -14.45
CA PRO A 633 -27.77 -21.85 -13.59
C PRO A 633 -29.23 -21.61 -13.18
N GLY A 634 -29.48 -21.46 -11.88
CA GLY A 634 -30.80 -21.34 -11.27
C GLY A 634 -31.34 -22.62 -10.65
N ASP A 635 -30.82 -23.80 -11.00
CA ASP A 635 -31.29 -25.08 -10.48
C ASP A 635 -31.02 -25.22 -8.98
N ARG A 636 -31.99 -25.76 -8.23
CA ARG A 636 -31.82 -26.12 -6.81
C ARG A 636 -31.33 -27.56 -6.70
N VAL A 637 -30.24 -27.77 -5.97
CA VAL A 637 -29.64 -29.09 -5.71
C VAL A 637 -29.58 -29.38 -4.21
N GLN A 638 -29.71 -30.65 -3.83
CA GLN A 638 -29.50 -31.15 -2.47
C GLN A 638 -28.08 -31.70 -2.32
N THR A 639 -27.61 -31.79 -1.08
CA THR A 639 -26.34 -32.48 -0.78
C THR A 639 -26.42 -33.94 -1.25
N GLY A 640 -25.50 -34.34 -2.13
CA GLY A 640 -25.42 -35.70 -2.69
C GLY A 640 -26.08 -35.88 -4.05
N ASP A 641 -26.82 -34.89 -4.57
CA ASP A 641 -27.39 -34.94 -5.92
C ASP A 641 -26.28 -35.01 -6.97
N GLU A 642 -26.46 -35.82 -8.02
CA GLU A 642 -25.50 -35.92 -9.10
C GLU A 642 -25.58 -34.69 -10.00
N VAL A 643 -24.50 -33.93 -10.08
CA VAL A 643 -24.43 -32.65 -10.81
C VAL A 643 -23.61 -32.75 -12.09
N PHE A 644 -22.81 -33.81 -12.21
CA PHE A 644 -22.02 -34.12 -13.40
C PHE A 644 -21.86 -35.63 -13.55
N SER A 645 -21.97 -36.13 -14.78
CA SER A 645 -21.68 -37.52 -15.13
C SER A 645 -21.17 -37.62 -16.56
N ILE A 646 -20.12 -38.38 -16.78
CA ILE A 646 -19.59 -38.66 -18.12
C ILE A 646 -19.18 -40.13 -18.25
N ALA A 647 -19.42 -40.71 -19.41
CA ALA A 647 -18.90 -42.03 -19.79
C ALA A 647 -17.59 -41.84 -20.57
N ILE A 648 -16.49 -42.41 -20.08
CA ILE A 648 -15.16 -42.27 -20.68
C ILE A 648 -14.71 -43.62 -21.24
N GLY A 649 -14.39 -43.64 -22.54
CA GLY A 649 -13.94 -44.82 -23.29
C GLY A 649 -15.07 -45.55 -24.02
N GLY A 650 -14.99 -45.64 -25.36
CA GLY A 650 -15.88 -46.45 -26.18
C GLY A 650 -15.31 -47.86 -26.37
N GLY A 651 -15.91 -48.87 -25.72
CA GLY A 651 -15.53 -50.28 -25.82
C GLY A 651 -15.64 -51.06 -24.50
N PHE A 652 -15.17 -52.31 -24.48
CA PHE A 652 -15.30 -53.30 -23.39
C PHE A 652 -14.70 -52.90 -22.02
N SER A 653 -14.08 -51.71 -21.89
CA SER A 653 -13.44 -51.21 -20.66
C SER A 653 -13.86 -49.80 -20.23
N GLY A 654 -14.99 -49.27 -20.74
CA GLY A 654 -15.47 -47.94 -20.38
C GLY A 654 -15.87 -47.85 -18.90
N TYR A 655 -15.58 -46.72 -18.25
CA TYR A 655 -16.02 -46.43 -16.88
C TYR A 655 -16.79 -45.10 -16.84
N SER A 656 -17.76 -45.02 -15.92
CA SER A 656 -18.56 -43.82 -15.67
C SER A 656 -17.94 -43.02 -14.53
N SER A 657 -17.68 -41.74 -14.76
CA SER A 657 -17.22 -40.80 -13.73
C SER A 657 -18.37 -39.86 -13.38
N SER A 658 -18.66 -39.70 -12.09
CA SER A 658 -19.76 -38.86 -11.62
C SER A 658 -19.33 -38.00 -10.43
N MET A 659 -19.88 -36.80 -10.34
CA MET A 659 -19.70 -35.91 -9.20
C MET A 659 -21.04 -35.49 -8.63
N ARG A 660 -21.03 -35.29 -7.31
CA ARG A 660 -22.22 -34.96 -6.52
C ARG A 660 -22.07 -33.60 -5.88
N SER A 661 -23.20 -32.93 -5.68
CA SER A 661 -23.25 -31.66 -4.97
C SER A 661 -22.76 -31.83 -3.52
N PRO A 662 -21.76 -31.06 -3.07
CA PRO A 662 -21.29 -31.09 -1.69
C PRO A 662 -22.22 -30.34 -0.74
N VAL A 663 -23.16 -29.54 -1.26
CA VAL A 663 -24.02 -28.66 -0.47
C VAL A 663 -25.46 -28.66 -1.00
N ARG A 664 -26.41 -28.35 -0.14
CA ARG A 664 -27.73 -27.90 -0.58
C ARG A 664 -27.64 -26.45 -1.07
N GLY A 665 -27.84 -26.24 -2.36
CA GLY A 665 -27.53 -24.96 -3.00
C GLY A 665 -28.39 -24.66 -4.22
N ILE A 666 -28.25 -23.44 -4.72
CA ILE A 666 -28.66 -23.04 -6.06
C ILE A 666 -27.40 -23.03 -6.92
N VAL A 667 -27.47 -23.63 -8.10
CA VAL A 667 -26.43 -23.49 -9.12
C VAL A 667 -26.39 -22.03 -9.54
N HIS A 668 -25.36 -21.32 -9.12
CA HIS A 668 -25.20 -19.90 -9.43
C HIS A 668 -24.78 -19.72 -10.88
N SER A 669 -23.79 -20.49 -11.32
CA SER A 669 -23.29 -20.49 -12.68
C SER A 669 -22.55 -21.78 -13.00
N VAL A 670 -22.43 -22.05 -14.29
CA VAL A 670 -21.58 -23.12 -14.83
C VAL A 670 -20.59 -22.44 -15.76
N VAL A 671 -19.30 -22.53 -15.43
CA VAL A 671 -18.23 -21.84 -16.15
C VAL A 671 -17.45 -22.85 -16.97
N THR A 672 -17.27 -22.58 -18.27
CA THR A 672 -16.45 -23.40 -19.16
C THR A 672 -14.97 -23.38 -18.75
N PRO A 673 -14.25 -24.51 -18.81
CA PRO A 673 -14.66 -25.85 -19.28
C PRO A 673 -15.19 -26.83 -18.22
N GLY A 674 -16.08 -26.41 -17.31
CA GLY A 674 -16.86 -27.35 -16.48
C GLY A 674 -16.77 -27.14 -14.97
N MET A 675 -16.64 -25.90 -14.51
CA MET A 675 -16.75 -25.53 -13.11
C MET A 675 -18.20 -25.24 -12.76
N ILE A 676 -18.79 -26.02 -11.87
CA ILE A 676 -20.15 -25.78 -11.36
C ILE A 676 -20.01 -25.01 -10.03
N ILE A 677 -20.65 -23.85 -9.97
CA ILE A 677 -20.62 -22.97 -8.79
C ILE A 677 -21.97 -23.06 -8.09
N LEU A 678 -21.95 -23.48 -6.82
CA LEU A 678 -23.13 -23.66 -5.99
C LEU A 678 -23.16 -22.61 -4.89
N LYS A 679 -24.23 -21.81 -4.82
CA LYS A 679 -24.51 -20.88 -3.72
C LYS A 679 -25.37 -21.60 -2.69
N GLU A 680 -24.91 -21.69 -1.45
CA GLU A 680 -25.65 -22.32 -0.35
C GLU A 680 -27.05 -21.70 -0.21
N ILE A 681 -28.07 -22.55 -0.08
CA ILE A 681 -29.42 -22.08 0.29
C ILE A 681 -29.45 -21.92 1.80
N GLN A 682 -29.65 -20.70 2.26
CA GLN A 682 -29.73 -20.34 3.67
C GLN A 682 -31.16 -19.96 4.03
N ASP A 683 -31.98 -20.97 4.24
CA ASP A 683 -33.37 -20.86 4.74
C ASP A 683 -33.46 -21.40 6.18
N TYR A 684 -32.43 -21.13 6.98
CA TYR A 684 -32.31 -21.62 8.35
C TYR A 684 -33.49 -21.16 9.21
N ASP A 685 -34.10 -22.08 9.92
CA ASP A 685 -35.15 -21.75 10.89
C ASP A 685 -34.47 -21.24 12.18
N GLY A 686 -34.87 -20.04 12.63
CA GLY A 686 -34.41 -19.49 13.91
C GLY A 686 -35.04 -20.19 15.13
N LYS A 687 -36.00 -21.10 14.90
CA LYS A 687 -36.64 -21.89 15.96
C LYS A 687 -35.69 -22.97 16.49
N PRO A 688 -35.76 -23.28 17.80
CA PRO A 688 -35.02 -24.39 18.37
C PRO A 688 -35.55 -25.73 17.84
N HIS A 689 -34.67 -26.52 17.25
CA HIS A 689 -34.95 -27.89 16.81
C HIS A 689 -34.32 -28.90 17.76
N SER A 690 -35.14 -29.70 18.44
CA SER A 690 -34.66 -30.72 19.38
C SER A 690 -34.72 -32.13 18.79
N VAL A 691 -33.61 -32.86 18.84
CA VAL A 691 -33.51 -34.27 18.44
C VAL A 691 -33.39 -35.15 19.67
N ASN A 692 -34.29 -36.14 19.81
CA ASN A 692 -34.19 -37.12 20.88
C ASN A 692 -33.17 -38.22 20.54
N VAL A 693 -31.89 -37.89 20.75
CA VAL A 693 -30.76 -38.77 20.44
C VAL A 693 -30.82 -40.07 21.25
N ALA A 694 -31.21 -40.01 22.53
CA ALA A 694 -31.33 -41.19 23.38
C ALA A 694 -32.35 -42.21 22.83
N LYS A 695 -33.54 -41.73 22.47
CA LYS A 695 -34.62 -42.56 21.90
C LYS A 695 -34.21 -43.14 20.54
N LEU A 696 -33.61 -42.34 19.67
CA LEU A 696 -33.20 -42.77 18.33
C LEU A 696 -32.06 -43.80 18.36
N LEU A 697 -31.15 -43.72 19.32
CA LEU A 697 -30.07 -44.69 19.51
C LEU A 697 -30.45 -45.88 20.41
N GLY A 698 -31.60 -45.84 21.08
CA GLY A 698 -32.02 -46.90 22.01
C GLY A 698 -31.20 -46.97 23.30
N ILE A 699 -30.63 -45.84 23.74
CA ILE A 699 -29.77 -45.73 24.93
C ILE A 699 -30.49 -44.97 26.06
N LYS A 700 -30.04 -45.16 27.31
CA LYS A 700 -30.55 -44.36 28.45
C LYS A 700 -30.11 -42.89 28.29
N PRO A 701 -30.96 -41.88 28.57
CA PRO A 701 -30.63 -40.45 28.48
C PRO A 701 -29.33 -40.04 29.20
N ARG A 702 -29.02 -40.65 30.36
CA ARG A 702 -27.77 -40.40 31.09
C ARG A 702 -26.50 -40.74 30.29
N ARG A 703 -26.59 -41.54 29.23
CA ARG A 703 -25.45 -41.98 28.41
C ARG A 703 -25.28 -41.19 27.10
N ILE A 704 -26.14 -40.21 26.78
CA ILE A 704 -26.08 -39.53 25.47
C ILE A 704 -24.71 -38.94 25.17
N THR A 705 -24.02 -38.41 26.18
CA THR A 705 -22.75 -37.70 26.03
C THR A 705 -21.63 -38.59 25.50
N ALA A 706 -21.69 -39.91 25.76
CA ALA A 706 -20.70 -40.87 25.24
C ALA A 706 -20.84 -41.15 23.74
N ASN A 707 -22.01 -40.84 23.16
CA ASN A 707 -22.35 -41.13 21.77
C ASN A 707 -22.44 -39.88 20.89
N LEU A 708 -22.40 -38.68 21.49
CA LEU A 708 -22.40 -37.43 20.75
C LEU A 708 -21.03 -37.18 20.09
N LYS A 709 -21.09 -36.67 18.86
CA LYS A 709 -19.93 -36.18 18.11
C LYS A 709 -19.75 -34.67 18.18
N VAL A 710 -20.68 -33.98 18.86
CA VAL A 710 -20.77 -32.53 18.94
C VAL A 710 -20.89 -32.08 20.40
N ARG A 711 -20.47 -30.86 20.70
CA ARG A 711 -20.46 -30.25 22.03
C ARG A 711 -21.43 -29.07 22.12
N LEU A 712 -21.79 -28.68 23.34
CA LEU A 712 -22.54 -27.44 23.58
C LEU A 712 -21.74 -26.25 23.01
N GLY A 713 -22.40 -25.36 22.27
CA GLY A 713 -21.77 -24.23 21.58
C GLY A 713 -21.14 -24.59 20.22
N GLU A 714 -21.16 -25.85 19.78
CA GLU A 714 -20.60 -26.26 18.49
C GLU A 714 -21.60 -26.00 17.35
N PHE A 715 -21.10 -25.46 16.23
CA PHE A 715 -21.89 -25.26 15.01
C PHE A 715 -22.00 -26.55 14.20
N VAL A 716 -23.22 -26.92 13.81
CA VAL A 716 -23.53 -28.14 13.07
C VAL A 716 -24.36 -27.83 11.82
N GLN A 717 -24.10 -28.53 10.72
CA GLN A 717 -24.86 -28.39 9.46
C GLN A 717 -26.01 -29.39 9.40
N ARG A 718 -27.10 -29.04 8.70
CA ARG A 718 -28.20 -29.96 8.38
C ARG A 718 -27.62 -31.23 7.74
N THR A 719 -28.06 -32.39 8.21
CA THR A 719 -27.56 -33.74 7.84
C THR A 719 -26.17 -34.15 8.39
N GLN A 720 -25.43 -33.25 9.05
CA GLN A 720 -24.18 -33.62 9.75
C GLN A 720 -24.45 -34.65 10.83
N VAL A 721 -23.57 -35.65 10.97
CA VAL A 721 -23.70 -36.67 12.02
C VAL A 721 -23.41 -36.03 13.38
N ILE A 722 -24.44 -35.96 14.24
CA ILE A 722 -24.35 -35.39 15.59
C ILE A 722 -24.16 -36.48 16.66
N ALA A 723 -24.53 -37.73 16.37
CA ALA A 723 -24.32 -38.85 17.28
C ALA A 723 -24.10 -40.17 16.55
N ILE A 724 -23.33 -41.07 17.14
CA ILE A 724 -23.08 -42.43 16.64
C ILE A 724 -23.33 -43.43 17.77
N GLY A 725 -24.22 -44.39 17.53
CA GLY A 725 -24.50 -45.50 18.44
C GLY A 725 -23.83 -46.81 18.03
N ASP A 726 -24.16 -47.87 18.75
CA ASP A 726 -23.69 -49.22 18.45
C ASP A 726 -24.18 -49.68 17.06
N LYS A 727 -23.40 -50.53 16.38
CA LYS A 727 -23.63 -50.98 14.99
C LYS A 727 -23.66 -49.85 13.95
N LEU A 728 -22.87 -48.77 14.15
CA LEU A 728 -22.71 -47.65 13.20
C LEU A 728 -24.00 -46.88 12.90
N LYS A 729 -25.01 -46.93 13.77
CA LYS A 729 -26.23 -46.13 13.61
C LYS A 729 -25.91 -44.65 13.84
N THR A 730 -26.05 -43.83 12.80
CA THR A 730 -25.76 -42.38 12.85
C THR A 730 -27.05 -41.57 13.00
N ILE A 731 -27.05 -40.62 13.93
CA ILE A 731 -28.10 -39.59 14.03
C ILE A 731 -27.56 -38.31 13.39
N LYS A 732 -28.36 -37.73 12.50
CA LYS A 732 -28.01 -36.53 11.74
C LYS A 732 -28.75 -35.32 12.29
N SER A 733 -28.14 -34.14 12.13
CA SER A 733 -28.78 -32.86 12.46
C SER A 733 -30.01 -32.63 11.58
N PRO A 734 -31.15 -32.18 12.14
CA PRO A 734 -32.36 -31.89 11.38
C PRO A 734 -32.26 -30.54 10.66
N ASP A 735 -31.46 -29.62 11.20
CA ASP A 735 -31.21 -28.30 10.64
C ASP A 735 -29.77 -27.83 10.90
N THR A 736 -29.38 -26.71 10.29
CA THR A 736 -28.10 -26.05 10.53
C THR A 736 -28.23 -25.07 11.70
N GLY A 737 -27.28 -25.06 12.63
CA GLY A 737 -27.32 -24.19 13.81
C GLY A 737 -26.24 -24.50 14.83
N THR A 738 -26.26 -23.78 15.94
CA THR A 738 -25.38 -24.04 17.08
C THR A 738 -26.10 -24.96 18.07
N VAL A 739 -25.39 -25.91 18.66
CA VAL A 739 -25.92 -26.75 19.73
C VAL A 739 -26.12 -25.90 20.99
N THR A 740 -27.36 -25.46 21.24
CA THR A 740 -27.71 -24.57 22.35
C THR A 740 -28.01 -25.33 23.64
N GLU A 741 -28.43 -26.59 23.55
CA GLU A 741 -28.76 -27.40 24.72
C GLU A 741 -28.48 -28.90 24.51
N ILE A 742 -28.00 -29.56 25.57
CA ILE A 742 -27.84 -31.02 25.64
C ILE A 742 -28.48 -31.50 26.95
N ASP A 743 -29.72 -31.98 26.91
CA ASP A 743 -30.46 -32.43 28.10
C ASP A 743 -30.16 -33.91 28.41
N ARG A 744 -29.47 -34.14 29.52
CA ARG A 744 -29.09 -35.49 30.00
C ARG A 744 -30.22 -36.24 30.72
N LYS A 745 -31.34 -35.58 31.06
CA LYS A 745 -32.52 -36.20 31.67
C LYS A 745 -33.43 -36.80 30.61
N THR A 746 -33.72 -36.05 29.55
CA THR A 746 -34.62 -36.48 28.47
C THR A 746 -33.89 -37.10 27.28
N GLY A 747 -32.61 -36.78 27.10
CA GLY A 747 -31.78 -37.27 25.99
C GLY A 747 -31.90 -36.43 24.72
N LEU A 748 -32.38 -35.19 24.83
CA LEU A 748 -32.57 -34.24 23.74
C LEU A 748 -31.30 -33.43 23.48
N VAL A 749 -31.04 -33.15 22.21
CA VAL A 749 -30.05 -32.17 21.75
C VAL A 749 -30.79 -31.10 20.96
N THR A 750 -30.69 -29.84 21.39
CA THR A 750 -31.34 -28.69 20.75
C THR A 750 -30.32 -27.93 19.91
N ILE A 751 -30.72 -27.62 18.69
CA ILE A 751 -29.93 -26.92 17.69
C ILE A 751 -30.72 -25.70 17.26
N GLN A 752 -30.11 -24.53 17.32
CA GLN A 752 -30.74 -23.27 16.98
C GLN A 752 -29.77 -22.38 16.21
N TYR A 753 -30.25 -21.75 15.15
CA TYR A 753 -29.49 -20.75 14.41
C TYR A 753 -29.76 -19.37 15.02
N ASN A 754 -28.77 -18.80 15.73
CA ASN A 754 -28.86 -17.44 16.25
C ASN A 754 -28.28 -16.47 15.21
N LEU A 755 -29.12 -15.56 14.72
CA LEU A 755 -28.73 -14.47 13.83
C LEU A 755 -28.86 -13.16 14.60
N ASP A 756 -27.73 -12.53 14.87
CA ASP A 756 -27.74 -11.10 15.18
C ASP A 756 -27.70 -10.36 13.84
N PRO A 757 -28.81 -9.71 13.42
CA PRO A 757 -28.84 -8.99 12.16
C PRO A 757 -27.86 -7.81 12.22
N VAL A 758 -27.10 -7.60 11.14
CA VAL A 758 -26.28 -6.40 11.01
C VAL A 758 -27.16 -5.30 10.44
N GLU A 759 -27.43 -4.28 11.23
CA GLU A 759 -28.24 -3.13 10.84
C GLU A 759 -27.38 -2.00 10.27
N MET A 760 -27.85 -1.41 9.18
CA MET A 760 -27.35 -0.14 8.66
C MET A 760 -28.20 0.98 9.24
N LEU A 761 -27.67 1.67 10.23
CA LEU A 761 -28.34 2.78 10.89
C LEU A 761 -28.09 4.10 10.14
N SER A 762 -29.07 4.99 10.15
CA SER A 762 -28.88 6.36 9.70
C SER A 762 -28.09 7.14 10.74
N PRO A 763 -26.93 7.73 10.41
CA PRO A 763 -26.25 8.64 11.34
C PRO A 763 -26.79 10.07 11.26
N ILE A 764 -27.54 10.38 10.19
CA ILE A 764 -28.03 11.71 9.87
C ILE A 764 -29.55 11.75 9.86
N GLN A 765 -30.09 12.90 10.19
CA GLN A 765 -31.45 13.30 9.89
C GLN A 765 -31.56 13.71 8.43
N GLY A 766 -32.61 13.30 7.71
CA GLY A 766 -32.75 13.70 6.31
C GLY A 766 -33.87 12.99 5.59
N THR A 767 -33.91 13.14 4.28
CA THR A 767 -34.90 12.48 3.42
C THR A 767 -34.21 11.51 2.47
N VAL A 768 -34.78 10.31 2.32
CA VAL A 768 -34.27 9.31 1.38
C VAL A 768 -34.47 9.81 -0.06
N ALA A 769 -33.37 10.07 -0.75
CA ALA A 769 -33.36 10.52 -2.14
C ALA A 769 -33.47 9.34 -3.12
N GLU A 770 -32.68 8.29 -2.91
CA GLU A 770 -32.62 7.11 -3.79
C GLU A 770 -32.44 5.83 -2.98
N VAL A 771 -32.94 4.71 -3.49
CA VAL A 771 -32.84 3.40 -2.85
C VAL A 771 -32.42 2.35 -3.88
N ASN A 772 -31.36 1.62 -3.56
CA ASN A 772 -31.08 0.31 -4.14
C ASN A 772 -31.66 -0.75 -3.20
N PRO A 773 -32.76 -1.45 -3.55
CA PRO A 773 -33.52 -2.30 -2.64
C PRO A 773 -32.72 -3.39 -1.90
N VAL A 774 -31.58 -3.79 -2.47
CA VAL A 774 -30.75 -4.86 -1.94
C VAL A 774 -29.45 -4.37 -1.29
N MET A 775 -29.10 -3.09 -1.39
CA MET A 775 -27.72 -2.67 -1.06
C MET A 775 -27.58 -1.32 -0.37
N SER A 776 -28.31 -0.28 -0.77
CA SER A 776 -27.99 1.08 -0.32
C SER A 776 -29.18 2.02 -0.29
N ALA A 777 -29.04 3.07 0.50
CA ALA A 777 -29.96 4.20 0.54
C ALA A 777 -29.16 5.51 0.54
N SER A 778 -29.53 6.42 -0.35
CA SER A 778 -28.97 7.76 -0.44
C SER A 778 -29.85 8.73 0.32
N LEU A 779 -29.25 9.48 1.24
CA LEU A 779 -29.94 10.44 2.10
C LEU A 779 -29.55 11.86 1.71
N ARG A 780 -30.56 12.71 1.49
CA ARG A 780 -30.39 14.15 1.36
C ARG A 780 -30.45 14.80 2.74
N TYR A 781 -29.47 15.64 3.04
CA TYR A 781 -29.38 16.36 4.32
C TYR A 781 -28.92 17.79 4.10
N SER A 782 -29.23 18.63 5.09
CA SER A 782 -28.68 19.97 5.24
C SER A 782 -28.02 20.08 6.62
N GLY A 783 -26.97 20.87 6.71
CA GLY A 783 -26.32 21.13 7.98
C GLY A 783 -25.04 21.95 7.87
N LEU A 784 -24.55 22.32 9.03
CA LEU A 784 -23.30 23.03 9.21
C LEU A 784 -22.14 22.04 9.10
N THR A 785 -21.29 22.23 8.09
CA THR A 785 -20.14 21.37 7.83
C THR A 785 -18.84 22.08 8.19
N VAL A 786 -18.00 21.40 8.98
CA VAL A 786 -16.67 21.86 9.37
C VAL A 786 -15.65 20.82 8.94
N PRO A 787 -14.80 21.09 7.94
CA PRO A 787 -13.73 20.17 7.57
C PRO A 787 -12.67 20.09 8.68
N GLY A 788 -12.15 18.89 8.90
CA GLY A 788 -11.01 18.62 9.76
C GLY A 788 -9.76 18.33 8.94
N ILE A 789 -8.61 18.36 9.60
CA ILE A 789 -7.32 18.02 8.99
C ILE A 789 -7.05 16.52 9.08
N ALA A 790 -7.36 15.93 10.24
CA ALA A 790 -7.16 14.51 10.52
C ALA A 790 -8.32 13.96 11.35
N GLY A 791 -8.74 12.73 11.03
CA GLY A 791 -9.82 12.03 11.71
C GLY A 791 -9.44 10.59 11.94
N PHE A 792 -9.88 10.00 13.05
CA PHE A 792 -9.53 8.65 13.46
C PHE A 792 -10.77 7.92 13.99
N GLY A 793 -10.83 6.61 13.77
CA GLY A 793 -11.93 5.75 14.20
C GLY A 793 -13.09 5.70 13.22
N LYS A 794 -14.06 4.83 13.48
CA LYS A 794 -15.23 4.63 12.59
C LYS A 794 -16.14 5.86 12.54
N LEU A 795 -17.03 5.92 11.56
CA LEU A 795 -18.11 6.91 11.57
C LEU A 795 -18.97 6.75 12.83
N ARG A 796 -19.21 7.84 13.56
CA ARG A 796 -20.06 7.89 14.74
C ARG A 796 -20.86 9.19 14.79
N TRP A 797 -21.95 9.19 15.55
CA TRP A 797 -22.82 10.35 15.75
C TRP A 797 -23.32 10.42 17.19
N GLY A 798 -23.79 11.60 17.58
CA GLY A 798 -24.36 11.85 18.91
C GLY A 798 -24.73 13.31 19.11
N ALA A 799 -25.33 13.61 20.27
CA ALA A 799 -25.62 15.00 20.62
C ALA A 799 -24.32 15.78 20.85
N LEU A 800 -24.22 16.98 20.27
CA LEU A 800 -23.05 17.85 20.45
C LEU A 800 -23.03 18.43 21.88
N THR A 801 -21.97 18.15 22.64
CA THR A 801 -21.71 18.77 23.95
C THR A 801 -20.46 19.63 23.88
N VAL A 802 -20.35 20.62 24.77
CA VAL A 802 -19.19 21.51 24.84
C VAL A 802 -18.53 21.30 26.19
N ASP A 803 -17.29 20.83 26.18
CA ASP A 803 -16.49 20.55 27.38
C ASP A 803 -17.19 19.67 28.44
N THR A 804 -18.12 18.81 28.00
CA THR A 804 -18.91 17.94 28.86
C THR A 804 -18.94 16.54 28.27
N PHE A 805 -18.31 15.58 28.95
CA PHE A 805 -18.23 14.18 28.52
C PHE A 805 -19.47 13.42 28.96
N ARG A 806 -20.29 12.98 28.00
CA ARG A 806 -21.53 12.22 28.26
C ARG A 806 -21.55 10.98 27.36
N LYS A 807 -22.12 9.90 27.88
CA LYS A 807 -22.32 8.68 27.11
C LYS A 807 -23.04 8.97 25.78
N ASP A 808 -22.52 8.40 24.69
CA ASP A 808 -23.03 8.52 23.32
C ASP A 808 -23.08 9.98 22.77
N SER A 809 -22.35 10.93 23.38
CA SER A 809 -22.26 12.32 22.90
C SER A 809 -21.02 12.60 22.05
N VAL A 810 -21.05 13.66 21.25
CA VAL A 810 -19.87 14.20 20.55
C VAL A 810 -19.38 15.43 21.30
N VAL A 811 -18.16 15.39 21.82
CA VAL A 811 -17.62 16.46 22.69
C VAL A 811 -16.78 17.43 21.87
N LEU A 812 -17.13 18.72 21.91
CA LEU A 812 -16.32 19.81 21.39
C LEU A 812 -15.41 20.38 22.47
N LEU A 813 -14.11 20.45 22.15
CA LEU A 813 -13.08 21.10 22.96
C LEU A 813 -12.54 22.33 22.22
N ASN A 814 -12.20 23.38 22.98
CA ASN A 814 -11.46 24.54 22.47
C ASN A 814 -9.96 24.49 22.79
N ARG A 815 -9.50 23.45 23.46
CA ARG A 815 -8.11 23.26 23.91
C ARG A 815 -7.55 21.93 23.40
N LYS A 816 -6.23 21.79 23.48
CA LYS A 816 -5.51 20.54 23.20
C LYS A 816 -6.13 19.34 23.92
N PHE A 817 -6.29 18.24 23.19
CA PHE A 817 -6.81 16.98 23.72
C PHE A 817 -5.66 16.15 24.30
N THR A 818 -5.59 16.03 25.62
CA THR A 818 -4.50 15.38 26.35
C THR A 818 -4.87 13.97 26.80
N SER A 819 -3.89 13.17 27.21
CA SER A 819 -4.10 11.83 27.78
C SER A 819 -5.14 11.80 28.91
N ASP A 820 -5.15 12.77 29.83
CA ASP A 820 -6.17 12.85 30.90
C ASP A 820 -7.60 13.01 30.37
N LEU A 821 -7.76 13.74 29.26
CA LEU A 821 -9.05 13.92 28.61
C LEU A 821 -9.45 12.68 27.81
N VAL A 822 -8.48 11.93 27.28
CA VAL A 822 -8.73 10.61 26.66
C VAL A 822 -9.32 9.66 27.70
N GLU A 823 -8.72 9.55 28.89
CA GLU A 823 -9.23 8.70 29.96
C GLU A 823 -10.66 9.07 30.39
N GLN A 824 -10.94 10.37 30.50
CA GLN A 824 -12.29 10.88 30.79
C GLN A 824 -13.29 10.52 29.69
N ALA A 825 -12.90 10.67 28.42
CA ALA A 825 -13.74 10.32 27.27
C ALA A 825 -14.05 8.81 27.22
N VAL A 826 -13.04 7.97 27.46
CA VAL A 826 -13.21 6.51 27.56
C VAL A 826 -14.15 6.17 28.72
N GLY A 827 -13.91 6.72 29.92
CA GLY A 827 -14.73 6.45 31.10
C GLY A 827 -16.19 6.88 30.95
N ALA A 828 -16.44 7.98 30.25
CA ALA A 828 -17.79 8.46 29.96
C ALA A 828 -18.50 7.70 28.84
N GLY A 829 -17.76 6.97 27.98
CA GLY A 829 -18.33 6.27 26.83
C GLY A 829 -18.87 7.21 25.76
N VAL A 830 -18.13 8.28 25.44
CA VAL A 830 -18.53 9.25 24.40
C VAL A 830 -18.58 8.61 23.01
N ALA A 831 -19.39 9.15 22.11
CA ALA A 831 -19.39 8.75 20.71
C ALA A 831 -18.13 9.28 20.00
N GLY A 832 -17.71 10.52 20.29
CA GLY A 832 -16.49 11.08 19.71
C GLY A 832 -16.09 12.44 20.27
N VAL A 833 -14.93 12.93 19.82
CA VAL A 833 -14.31 14.19 20.26
C VAL A 833 -13.90 15.02 19.05
N ILE A 834 -14.18 16.32 19.10
CA ILE A 834 -13.71 17.35 18.18
C ILE A 834 -12.77 18.25 18.97
N ALA A 835 -11.50 18.30 18.56
CA ALA A 835 -10.48 19.09 19.21
C ALA A 835 -9.67 19.90 18.20
N PRO A 836 -9.08 21.05 18.59
CA PRO A 836 -8.12 21.76 17.73
C PRO A 836 -6.92 20.89 17.41
N CYS A 837 -6.29 20.31 18.43
CA CYS A 837 -5.05 19.56 18.30
C CYS A 837 -4.88 18.50 19.39
N MET A 838 -3.84 17.67 19.22
CA MET A 838 -3.40 16.64 20.15
C MET A 838 -1.87 16.51 20.04
N GLU A 839 -1.19 16.19 21.14
CA GLU A 839 0.24 15.85 21.07
C GLU A 839 0.44 14.54 20.31
N GLY A 840 1.50 14.43 19.53
CA GLY A 840 1.82 13.22 18.78
C GLY A 840 2.00 12.01 19.68
N ALA A 841 2.62 12.18 20.85
CA ALA A 841 2.78 11.10 21.83
C ALA A 841 1.42 10.62 22.40
N ASP A 842 0.52 11.56 22.72
CA ASP A 842 -0.82 11.23 23.19
C ASP A 842 -1.62 10.51 22.09
N LEU A 843 -1.49 10.96 20.83
CA LEU A 843 -2.17 10.36 19.69
C LEU A 843 -1.72 8.90 19.48
N VAL A 844 -0.42 8.63 19.53
CA VAL A 844 0.12 7.27 19.47
C VAL A 844 -0.39 6.42 20.63
N GLY A 845 -0.43 6.97 21.85
CA GLY A 845 -0.99 6.30 23.02
C GLY A 845 -2.47 5.94 22.85
N PHE A 846 -3.25 6.85 22.25
CA PHE A 846 -4.67 6.65 21.98
C PHE A 846 -4.94 5.61 20.89
N LEU A 847 -4.14 5.59 19.82
CA LEU A 847 -4.26 4.63 18.74
C LEU A 847 -3.69 3.25 19.10
N GLY A 848 -2.72 3.21 20.02
CA GLY A 848 -1.97 2.00 20.39
C GLY A 848 -0.83 1.65 19.43
N GLU A 849 -0.65 2.40 18.35
CA GLU A 849 0.40 2.23 17.35
C GLU A 849 0.80 3.56 16.69
N GLU A 850 1.98 3.61 16.07
CA GLU A 850 2.43 4.77 15.28
C GLU A 850 1.53 4.92 14.03
N PRO A 851 1.01 6.13 13.74
CA PRO A 851 0.26 6.39 12.52
C PRO A 851 1.09 6.06 11.27
N GLY A 852 0.56 5.25 10.37
CA GLY A 852 1.20 4.92 9.09
C GLY A 852 1.02 6.02 8.04
N VAL A 853 0.58 5.66 6.83
CA VAL A 853 0.31 6.59 5.71
C VAL A 853 -0.97 7.43 5.85
N ILE A 854 -1.54 7.52 7.06
CA ILE A 854 -2.78 8.24 7.37
C ILE A 854 -3.89 7.86 6.37
N LEU A 855 -4.23 6.56 6.38
CA LEU A 855 -5.45 6.02 5.78
C LEU A 855 -6.37 5.59 6.93
N THR A 856 -7.23 6.49 7.37
CA THR A 856 -7.99 6.36 8.62
C THR A 856 -9.48 6.16 8.39
N GLY A 857 -10.25 5.96 9.46
CA GLY A 857 -11.70 5.85 9.41
C GLY A 857 -12.24 4.43 9.68
N SER A 858 -11.35 3.50 10.01
CA SER A 858 -11.68 2.09 10.28
C SER A 858 -11.04 1.53 11.54
N GLU A 859 -10.25 2.34 12.24
CA GLU A 859 -9.56 1.97 13.47
C GLU A 859 -10.57 1.53 14.53
N ASP A 860 -10.19 0.50 15.30
CA ASP A 860 -11.01 -0.02 16.38
C ASP A 860 -10.65 0.64 17.71
N ILE A 861 -11.01 1.92 17.79
CA ILE A 861 -10.74 2.78 18.95
C ILE A 861 -12.02 3.08 19.76
N PRO A 862 -11.90 3.40 21.06
CA PRO A 862 -13.05 3.56 21.95
C PRO A 862 -14.06 4.62 21.50
N PHE A 863 -13.60 5.70 20.87
CA PHE A 863 -14.41 6.79 20.31
C PHE A 863 -13.73 7.41 19.10
N SER A 864 -14.50 8.14 18.29
CA SER A 864 -13.97 8.78 17.09
C SER A 864 -13.37 10.15 17.39
N LEU A 865 -12.27 10.51 16.73
CA LEU A 865 -11.57 11.77 16.95
C LEU A 865 -11.49 12.56 15.64
N ILE A 866 -11.78 13.86 15.67
CA ILE A 866 -11.46 14.80 14.58
C ILE A 866 -10.61 15.94 15.14
N LEU A 867 -9.45 16.15 14.50
CA LEU A 867 -8.52 17.25 14.76
C LEU A 867 -8.71 18.34 13.70
N LEU A 868 -9.00 19.56 14.13
CA LEU A 868 -9.27 20.69 13.24
C LEU A 868 -8.01 21.40 12.75
N SER A 869 -6.92 21.32 13.52
CA SER A 869 -5.63 21.99 13.21
C SER A 869 -4.45 21.03 13.12
N GLY A 870 -4.63 19.73 13.43
CA GLY A 870 -3.56 18.72 13.36
C GLY A 870 -2.95 18.41 14.72
N VAL A 871 -1.61 18.31 14.78
CA VAL A 871 -0.87 17.97 16.02
C VAL A 871 -0.16 19.17 16.60
N GLY A 872 0.23 19.08 17.89
CA GLY A 872 0.92 20.14 18.62
C GLY A 872 -0.03 20.90 19.55
N ASP A 873 0.19 22.20 19.71
CA ASP A 873 -0.57 23.05 20.62
C ASP A 873 -1.34 24.17 19.89
N ALA A 874 -2.64 24.21 20.11
CA ALA A 874 -3.55 25.15 19.49
C ALA A 874 -4.79 25.35 20.38
N PHE A 875 -5.28 26.58 20.35
CA PHE A 875 -6.52 26.98 21.04
C PHE A 875 -7.53 27.51 20.03
N LEU A 876 -8.80 27.12 20.20
CA LEU A 876 -9.85 27.39 19.23
C LEU A 876 -10.85 28.42 19.78
N GLU A 877 -10.63 29.70 19.49
CA GLU A 877 -11.56 30.79 19.80
C GLU A 877 -12.05 31.57 18.56
N ASN A 878 -11.95 30.91 17.41
CA ASN A 878 -12.38 31.44 16.12
C ASN A 878 -13.90 31.30 15.89
N GLU A 879 -14.35 31.75 14.72
CA GLU A 879 -15.75 31.69 14.30
C GLU A 879 -16.29 30.24 14.27
N VAL A 880 -15.44 29.27 13.92
CA VAL A 880 -15.79 27.83 13.87
C VAL A 880 -16.24 27.34 15.24
N TYR A 881 -15.46 27.58 16.30
CA TYR A 881 -15.84 27.21 17.66
C TYR A 881 -17.15 27.87 18.11
N ARG A 882 -17.32 29.17 17.82
CA ARG A 882 -18.56 29.90 18.19
C ARG A 882 -19.79 29.32 17.49
N LYS A 883 -19.67 28.98 16.20
CA LYS A 883 -20.75 28.36 15.42
C LYS A 883 -21.09 26.96 15.94
N LEU A 884 -20.10 26.12 16.22
CA LEU A 884 -20.34 24.78 16.78
C LEU A 884 -20.95 24.87 18.19
N LYS A 885 -20.42 25.74 19.06
CA LYS A 885 -20.93 25.97 20.42
C LYS A 885 -22.39 26.44 20.44
N ARG A 886 -22.79 27.31 19.50
CA ARG A 886 -24.20 27.75 19.38
C ARG A 886 -25.17 26.61 19.06
N ASN A 887 -24.68 25.55 18.42
CA ASN A 887 -25.47 24.39 18.04
C ASN A 887 -25.33 23.21 19.03
N ALA A 888 -24.85 23.45 20.24
CA ALA A 888 -24.81 22.44 21.29
C ALA A 888 -26.21 21.83 21.52
N GLY A 889 -26.27 20.50 21.67
CA GLY A 889 -27.52 19.72 21.76
C GLY A 889 -28.02 19.18 20.42
N SER A 890 -27.57 19.73 19.30
CA SER A 890 -27.92 19.25 17.95
C SER A 890 -27.27 17.90 17.63
N ASN A 891 -27.81 17.16 16.65
CA ASN A 891 -27.16 15.96 16.15
C ASN A 891 -25.85 16.33 15.45
N CYS A 892 -24.77 15.66 15.86
CA CYS A 892 -23.44 15.85 15.32
C CYS A 892 -22.88 14.52 14.82
N VAL A 893 -22.38 14.51 13.58
CA VAL A 893 -21.84 13.33 12.90
C VAL A 893 -20.38 13.57 12.57
N LEU A 894 -19.55 12.58 12.91
CA LEU A 894 -18.12 12.59 12.63
C LEU A 894 -17.82 11.69 11.43
N PHE A 895 -17.54 12.31 10.29
CA PHE A 895 -16.97 11.63 9.14
C PHE A 895 -15.45 11.69 9.26
N THR A 896 -14.85 10.60 9.68
CA THR A 896 -13.46 10.54 10.18
C THR A 896 -12.44 10.12 9.14
N THR A 897 -12.88 9.62 7.99
CA THR A 897 -11.98 9.11 6.95
C THR A 897 -11.01 10.20 6.50
N THR A 898 -9.73 9.96 6.70
CA THR A 898 -8.63 10.77 6.19
C THR A 898 -7.84 9.93 5.22
N ARG A 899 -7.64 10.46 4.02
CA ARG A 899 -6.78 9.86 3.00
C ARG A 899 -5.90 10.95 2.40
N MET A 900 -4.60 10.86 2.66
CA MET A 900 -3.63 11.88 2.27
C MET A 900 -3.14 11.78 0.81
N ARG A 901 -3.40 10.66 0.13
CA ARG A 901 -2.93 10.39 -1.24
C ARG A 901 -3.98 9.60 -2.02
N ALA A 902 -4.12 9.86 -3.32
CA ALA A 902 -4.98 9.13 -4.26
C ALA A 902 -6.48 9.11 -3.87
N GLY A 903 -7.26 10.03 -4.43
CA GLY A 903 -8.65 10.24 -4.01
C GLY A 903 -8.71 10.86 -2.61
N VAL A 904 -8.02 11.99 -2.44
CA VAL A 904 -7.87 12.69 -1.16
C VAL A 904 -9.25 12.90 -0.54
N GLU A 905 -9.41 12.39 0.67
CA GLU A 905 -10.61 12.55 1.48
C GLU A 905 -10.18 13.20 2.79
N ARG A 906 -10.78 14.36 3.09
CA ARG A 906 -10.59 15.03 4.39
C ARG A 906 -11.78 14.70 5.28
N PRO A 907 -11.54 14.50 6.59
CA PRO A 907 -12.61 14.28 7.54
C PRO A 907 -13.44 15.56 7.67
N PHE A 908 -14.67 15.44 8.15
CA PHE A 908 -15.47 16.59 8.48
C PHE A 908 -16.50 16.28 9.56
N VAL A 909 -16.88 17.33 10.28
CA VAL A 909 -17.97 17.36 11.24
C VAL A 909 -19.22 17.89 10.53
N LEU A 910 -20.34 17.19 10.68
CA LEU A 910 -21.65 17.67 10.26
C LEU A 910 -22.53 17.91 11.49
N VAL A 911 -23.00 19.13 11.67
CA VAL A 911 -23.97 19.49 12.72
C VAL A 911 -25.31 19.82 12.07
N GLN A 912 -26.33 19.06 12.42
CA GLN A 912 -27.68 19.22 11.86
C GLN A 912 -28.49 20.08 12.81
N THR A 913 -28.62 21.35 12.42
CA THR A 913 -29.35 22.34 13.21
C THR A 913 -30.83 21.96 13.26
N GLN A 914 -31.44 22.07 14.44
CA GLN A 914 -32.90 22.13 14.48
C GLN A 914 -33.29 23.46 13.82
N GLU A 915 -34.10 23.41 12.76
CA GLU A 915 -34.69 24.61 12.17
C GLU A 915 -35.38 25.43 13.29
N GLU A 916 -35.11 26.74 13.32
CA GLU A 916 -36.02 27.70 13.98
C GLU A 916 -37.26 27.94 13.12
#